data_AF-A0A953BUV8-F1
#
_entry.id   AF-A0A953BUV8-F1
#
_cell.length_a   1.000
_cell.length_b   1.000
_cell.length_c   1.000
_cell.angle_alpha   90.00
_cell.angle_beta   90.00
_cell.angle_gamma   90.00
#
_symmetry.space_group_name_H-M   'P 1'
#
loop_
_entity.id
_entity.type
_entity.pdbx_description
1 polymer ?
#
loop_
_entity_poly.entity_id
_entity_poly.type
_entity_poly.pdbx_seq_one_letter_code
_entity_poly.pdbx_strand_id
1 'polypeptide(L)'
;MSTLPLAACHCCGLIQRSGEFPADVVCARCETPLADRSAVHDNQLSAALAATALILYGPAITLPFLRIERLGQAFEDSLIGGIRALFAEGHWFVGVVVLVFSVLLPLVKLAAILVLSLRHDWLHMRHRGITYRVVEQLGRWGMLDVLLVAVLVAFVKLGSLVSFGAGPGLATFAIFVLVSLLAGVLFNPHALWDPRQWLAMDEGSAASGPIGPAGRVEPPAPAATPDASPPPSAPLPAPRRREARGVWRRLTIWAIPVLALAAVTFLAARSWANRGRVIEIAFLEGHGLRPGDELKHLGIAVGSVESVELAPGGAEIRVQVRLAPAGSQLARRGSRFWIVRPQVDLTGISGLETLIGAKHLAVAPGPPDEPEESRFLGRESPPLIDAETPGGLRIVLQSSQAVGLRPGLPVWYRSLRVGSVASVTLAADGSAVESAVVIRPEFRQLVRARARFWNSSGLRIDGSLTSVRVHVAPAEAWLRGGIEFAVPDDPGPEVTSGHRFRLAERAEPEWLNWSPALTASDLSLGRDLPPLERAVVLWDASTLFRTRTGERSGLVLPLESGFLAPRAFVDPPHETARLTLADQTIPLAGDVRTPFNEQLAIVAAAPTRAARIRSPDRPEDGFLVVGEATPVFIAAARMSEEAGLWSIDRSLPVADPLPGAAFVAASDHAVIAMLIADGESWRLAPLRRTSSDR
;
A
#
# COMPACT_ATOMS: atom_id res chain seq x y z
N MET A 1 -70.32 12.04 58.73
CA MET A 1 -68.95 11.71 59.21
C MET A 1 -68.38 10.69 58.25
N SER A 2 -67.47 11.12 57.37
CA SER A 2 -66.83 10.32 56.34
C SER A 2 -65.95 9.25 56.98
N THR A 3 -66.33 7.98 56.83
CA THR A 3 -65.55 6.82 57.25
C THR A 3 -64.34 6.68 56.31
N LEU A 4 -63.21 7.26 56.69
CA LEU A 4 -61.94 7.03 55.99
C LEU A 4 -61.63 5.52 55.94
N PRO A 5 -61.13 4.98 54.81
CA PRO A 5 -60.83 3.56 54.67
C PRO A 5 -59.82 3.11 55.75
N LEU A 6 -59.96 1.86 56.21
CA LEU A 6 -59.05 1.23 57.17
C LEU A 6 -58.09 0.32 56.41
N ALA A 7 -56.79 0.42 56.70
CA ALA A 7 -55.76 -0.45 56.12
C ALA A 7 -55.07 -1.26 57.22
N ALA A 8 -54.96 -2.58 57.02
CA ALA A 8 -54.26 -3.48 57.94
C ALA A 8 -52.81 -3.72 57.47
N CYS A 9 -51.86 -3.61 58.40
CA CYS A 9 -50.46 -3.96 58.10
C CYS A 9 -50.32 -5.48 57.94
N HIS A 10 -49.78 -5.93 56.82
CA HIS A 10 -49.55 -7.36 56.54
C HIS A 10 -48.45 -8.01 57.40
N CYS A 11 -47.56 -7.21 58.01
CA CYS A 11 -46.44 -7.71 58.81
C CYS A 11 -46.80 -7.83 60.30
N CYS A 12 -47.40 -6.79 60.89
CA CYS A 12 -47.70 -6.77 62.33
C CYS A 12 -49.20 -6.77 62.66
N GLY A 13 -50.09 -6.79 61.66
CA GLY A 13 -51.54 -6.81 61.83
C GLY A 13 -52.16 -5.49 62.31
N LEU A 14 -51.39 -4.42 62.50
CA LEU A 14 -51.92 -3.16 63.02
C LEU A 14 -52.85 -2.49 62.00
N ILE A 15 -54.12 -2.32 62.38
CA ILE A 15 -55.15 -1.61 61.60
C ILE A 15 -54.98 -0.10 61.84
N GLN A 16 -54.82 0.65 60.76
CA GLN A 16 -54.61 2.10 60.76
C GLN A 16 -55.62 2.79 59.85
N ARG A 17 -56.02 4.02 60.21
CA ARG A 17 -56.89 4.84 59.35
C ARG A 17 -56.06 5.33 58.17
N SER A 18 -56.39 4.89 56.96
CA SER A 18 -55.76 5.39 55.74
C SER A 18 -56.55 6.61 55.26
N GLY A 19 -55.94 7.79 55.36
CA GLY A 19 -56.29 8.89 54.45
C GLY A 19 -56.02 8.46 53.01
N GLU A 20 -56.72 9.06 52.04
CA GLU A 20 -56.57 8.83 50.59
C GLU A 20 -55.11 8.53 50.21
N PHE A 21 -54.85 7.26 49.90
CA PHE A 21 -53.53 6.65 49.85
C PHE A 21 -52.52 7.40 48.96
N PRO A 22 -51.51 8.12 49.49
CA PRO A 22 -50.27 8.38 48.78
C PRO A 22 -49.38 7.13 48.90
N ALA A 23 -48.62 6.82 47.85
CA ALA A 23 -47.81 5.58 47.73
C ALA A 23 -46.69 5.39 48.78
N ASP A 24 -46.56 6.29 49.76
CA ASP A 24 -45.38 6.43 50.62
C ASP A 24 -45.70 6.30 52.12
N VAL A 25 -46.80 5.59 52.44
CA VAL A 25 -47.31 5.40 53.81
C VAL A 25 -46.74 4.12 54.43
N VAL A 26 -46.08 4.24 55.59
CA VAL A 26 -45.54 3.11 56.37
C VAL A 26 -46.32 2.87 57.67
N CYS A 27 -46.33 1.62 58.13
CA CYS A 27 -46.96 1.21 59.37
C CYS A 27 -46.32 1.90 60.57
N ALA A 28 -47.12 2.55 61.41
CA ALA A 28 -46.65 3.28 62.59
C ALA A 28 -45.95 2.39 63.65
N ARG A 29 -46.12 1.05 63.58
CA ARG A 29 -45.56 0.11 64.57
C ARG A 29 -44.29 -0.60 64.13
N CYS A 30 -44.25 -1.06 62.89
CA CYS A 30 -43.15 -1.90 62.37
C CYS A 30 -42.52 -1.31 61.11
N GLU A 31 -42.91 -0.09 60.74
CA GLU A 31 -42.41 0.66 59.59
C GLU A 31 -42.58 -0.04 58.24
N THR A 32 -43.33 -1.14 58.18
CA THR A 32 -43.60 -1.86 56.93
C THR A 32 -44.55 -1.01 56.07
N PRO A 33 -44.26 -0.80 54.77
CA PRO A 33 -45.13 -0.03 53.89
C PRO A 33 -46.56 -0.60 53.88
N LEU A 34 -47.52 0.28 54.18
CA LEU A 34 -48.97 0.03 54.12
C LEU A 34 -49.53 0.31 52.73
N ALA A 35 -48.83 1.14 51.94
CA ALA A 35 -49.15 1.36 50.55
C ALA A 35 -49.02 0.04 49.78
N ASP A 36 -50.11 -0.29 49.12
CA ASP A 36 -50.35 -1.40 48.21
C ASP A 36 -49.09 -1.83 47.42
N ARG A 37 -48.94 -3.15 47.24
CA ARG A 37 -47.89 -3.80 46.42
C ARG A 37 -47.89 -3.31 44.95
N SER A 38 -48.82 -2.44 44.58
CA SER A 38 -48.90 -1.73 43.30
C SER A 38 -47.69 -0.82 43.00
N ALA A 39 -46.91 -0.37 44.01
CA ALA A 39 -45.74 0.50 43.78
C ALA A 39 -44.50 -0.20 43.16
N VAL A 40 -44.55 -1.52 42.93
CA VAL A 40 -43.46 -2.30 42.29
C VAL A 40 -43.81 -2.72 40.84
N HIS A 41 -45.00 -2.36 40.34
CA HIS A 41 -45.53 -2.83 39.03
C HIS A 41 -45.22 -1.91 37.83
N ASP A 42 -44.14 -1.14 37.86
CA ASP A 42 -43.88 -0.18 36.77
C ASP A 42 -43.06 -0.83 35.63
N ASN A 43 -43.67 -0.97 34.44
CA ASN A 43 -43.02 -1.50 33.23
C ASN A 43 -41.94 -0.54 32.66
N GLN A 44 -41.61 0.56 33.34
CA GLN A 44 -40.59 1.54 32.92
C GLN A 44 -39.19 0.92 32.70
N LEU A 45 -38.78 -0.05 33.52
CA LEU A 45 -37.49 -0.72 33.31
C LEU A 45 -37.51 -1.59 32.05
N SER A 46 -38.60 -2.34 31.84
CA SER A 46 -38.82 -3.10 30.60
C SER A 46 -38.89 -2.15 29.38
N ALA A 47 -39.54 -0.99 29.52
CA ALA A 47 -39.58 0.05 28.49
C ALA A 47 -38.18 0.59 28.15
N ALA A 48 -37.39 0.95 29.16
CA ALA A 48 -36.04 1.48 28.97
C ALA A 48 -35.12 0.45 28.32
N LEU A 49 -35.21 -0.82 28.72
CA LEU A 49 -34.46 -1.92 28.08
C LEU A 49 -34.94 -2.20 26.65
N ALA A 50 -36.25 -2.18 26.39
CA ALA A 50 -36.81 -2.34 25.05
C ALA A 50 -36.37 -1.19 24.12
N ALA A 51 -36.37 0.05 24.61
CA ALA A 51 -35.84 1.21 23.88
C ALA A 51 -34.34 1.06 23.61
N THR A 52 -33.56 0.62 24.61
CA THR A 52 -32.13 0.35 24.47
C THR A 52 -31.87 -0.72 23.41
N ALA A 53 -32.61 -1.84 23.43
CA ALA A 53 -32.50 -2.89 22.42
C ALA A 53 -32.87 -2.37 21.03
N LEU A 54 -33.90 -1.53 20.89
CA LEU A 54 -34.29 -0.94 19.61
C LEU A 54 -33.21 0.00 19.06
N ILE A 55 -32.52 0.75 19.92
CA ILE A 55 -31.39 1.61 19.55
C ILE A 55 -30.18 0.76 19.08
N LEU A 56 -29.86 -0.32 19.81
CA LEU A 56 -28.76 -1.23 19.47
C LEU A 56 -29.06 -2.11 18.25
N TYR A 57 -30.32 -2.31 17.90
CA TYR A 57 -30.75 -3.18 16.80
C TYR A 57 -30.15 -2.76 15.45
N GLY A 58 -30.21 -1.46 15.11
CA GLY A 58 -29.66 -0.92 13.86
C GLY A 58 -28.19 -1.27 13.63
N PRO A 59 -27.25 -0.90 14.52
CA PRO A 59 -25.85 -1.28 14.39
C PRO A 59 -25.63 -2.79 14.53
N ALA A 60 -26.41 -3.49 15.36
CA ALA A 60 -26.30 -4.94 15.53
C ALA A 60 -26.51 -5.73 14.22
N ILE A 61 -27.41 -5.28 13.33
CA ILE A 61 -27.67 -5.96 12.04
C ILE A 61 -26.83 -5.45 10.87
N THR A 62 -26.27 -4.23 10.97
CA THR A 62 -25.55 -3.57 9.88
C THR A 62 -24.03 -3.65 10.00
N LEU A 63 -23.50 -3.77 11.23
CA LEU A 63 -22.06 -3.93 11.44
C LEU A 63 -21.58 -5.32 10.99
N PRO A 64 -20.31 -5.43 10.54
CA PRO A 64 -19.77 -6.70 10.08
C PRO A 64 -19.67 -7.70 11.25
N PHE A 65 -20.22 -8.90 11.02
CA PHE A 65 -20.26 -9.99 12.01
C PHE A 65 -18.96 -10.78 12.00
N LEU A 66 -18.47 -11.10 10.81
CA LEU A 66 -17.31 -11.95 10.57
C LEU A 66 -16.35 -11.22 9.65
N ARG A 67 -15.06 -11.25 10.02
CA ARG A 67 -13.96 -10.85 9.15
C ARG A 67 -13.16 -12.10 8.80
N ILE A 68 -13.18 -12.46 7.53
CA ILE A 68 -12.49 -13.64 7.01
C ILE A 68 -11.27 -13.16 6.24
N GLU A 69 -10.07 -13.50 6.72
CA GLU A 69 -8.82 -13.25 5.99
C GLU A 69 -8.41 -14.54 5.26
N ARG A 70 -8.58 -14.58 3.94
CA ARG A 70 -8.09 -15.66 3.06
C ARG A 70 -7.14 -15.07 2.03
N LEU A 71 -5.92 -15.60 1.93
CA LEU A 71 -4.94 -15.23 0.89
C LEU A 71 -4.67 -13.71 0.81
N GLY A 72 -4.72 -13.00 1.95
CA GLY A 72 -4.55 -11.53 1.99
C GLY A 72 -5.82 -10.72 1.66
N GLN A 73 -6.95 -11.37 1.38
CA GLN A 73 -8.25 -10.73 1.17
C GLN A 73 -9.08 -10.78 2.47
N ALA A 74 -9.49 -9.62 2.96
CA ALA A 74 -10.41 -9.50 4.09
C ALA A 74 -11.84 -9.35 3.58
N PHE A 75 -12.67 -10.39 3.75
CA PHE A 75 -14.10 -10.31 3.50
C PHE A 75 -14.81 -9.95 4.81
N GLU A 76 -15.54 -8.82 4.80
CA GLU A 76 -16.33 -8.35 5.93
C GLU A 76 -17.81 -8.34 5.54
N ASP A 77 -18.60 -9.23 6.13
CA ASP A 77 -20.04 -9.31 5.85
C ASP A 77 -20.88 -9.09 7.12
N SER A 78 -22.00 -8.40 6.94
CA SER A 78 -23.02 -8.14 7.97
C SER A 78 -24.20 -9.09 7.83
N LEU A 79 -25.09 -9.15 8.82
CA LEU A 79 -26.31 -9.96 8.73
C LEU A 79 -27.17 -9.55 7.52
N ILE A 80 -27.31 -8.24 7.30
CA ILE A 80 -28.05 -7.71 6.15
C ILE A 80 -27.31 -7.98 4.82
N GLY A 81 -25.98 -7.98 4.83
CA GLY A 81 -25.13 -8.37 3.70
C GLY A 81 -25.38 -9.82 3.30
N GLY A 82 -25.36 -10.74 4.27
CA GLY A 82 -25.68 -12.14 4.04
C GLY A 82 -27.09 -12.37 3.48
N ILE A 83 -28.10 -11.65 3.98
CA ILE A 83 -29.47 -11.72 3.43
C ILE A 83 -29.50 -11.25 1.96
N ARG A 84 -28.79 -10.15 1.63
CA ARG A 84 -28.71 -9.65 0.24
C ARG A 84 -27.96 -10.62 -0.67
N ALA A 85 -26.89 -11.24 -0.18
CA ALA A 85 -26.14 -12.26 -0.91
C ALA A 85 -27.03 -13.48 -1.25
N LEU A 86 -27.78 -13.99 -0.27
CA LEU A 86 -28.77 -15.06 -0.46
C LEU A 86 -29.81 -14.72 -1.55
N PHE A 87 -30.27 -13.47 -1.61
CA PHE A 87 -31.17 -13.02 -2.67
C PHE A 87 -30.48 -12.91 -4.03
N ALA A 88 -29.25 -12.41 -4.08
CA ALA A 88 -28.46 -12.29 -5.31
C ALA A 88 -28.11 -13.66 -5.91
N GLU A 89 -27.87 -14.67 -5.07
CA GLU A 89 -27.61 -16.06 -5.47
C GLU A 89 -28.89 -16.82 -5.88
N GLY A 90 -30.07 -16.21 -5.73
CA GLY A 90 -31.35 -16.79 -6.14
C GLY A 90 -32.03 -17.66 -5.07
N HIS A 91 -31.46 -17.78 -3.87
CA HIS A 91 -32.02 -18.52 -2.72
C HIS A 91 -33.11 -17.72 -1.98
N TRP A 92 -34.15 -17.29 -2.72
CA TRP A 92 -35.19 -16.38 -2.21
C TRP A 92 -35.93 -16.91 -0.98
N PHE A 93 -36.23 -18.21 -0.94
CA PHE A 93 -36.96 -18.82 0.18
C PHE A 93 -36.17 -18.70 1.49
N VAL A 94 -34.89 -19.08 1.46
CA VAL A 94 -34.00 -19.00 2.63
C VAL A 94 -33.82 -17.54 3.05
N GLY A 95 -33.59 -16.64 2.08
CA GLY A 95 -33.47 -15.20 2.33
C GLY A 95 -34.69 -14.60 3.03
N VAL A 96 -35.91 -14.94 2.58
CA VAL A 96 -37.17 -14.47 3.20
C VAL A 96 -37.32 -15.02 4.63
N VAL A 97 -37.04 -16.31 4.84
CA VAL A 97 -37.12 -16.93 6.17
C VAL A 97 -36.17 -16.22 7.13
N VAL A 98 -34.89 -16.06 6.77
CA VAL A 98 -33.90 -15.38 7.62
C VAL A 98 -34.29 -13.91 7.87
N LEU A 99 -34.77 -13.19 6.85
CA LEU A 99 -35.25 -11.82 7.00
C LEU A 99 -36.41 -11.73 8.00
N VAL A 100 -37.42 -12.59 7.87
CA VAL A 100 -38.58 -12.55 8.77
C VAL A 100 -38.15 -12.87 10.20
N PHE A 101 -37.47 -14.00 10.42
CA PHE A 101 -37.14 -14.48 11.76
C PHE A 101 -36.04 -13.67 12.48
N SER A 102 -35.04 -13.19 11.75
CA SER A 102 -33.87 -12.50 12.34
C SER A 102 -34.02 -10.98 12.34
N VAL A 103 -34.82 -10.41 11.44
CA VAL A 103 -34.96 -8.94 11.30
C VAL A 103 -36.37 -8.50 11.72
N LEU A 104 -37.42 -9.01 11.08
CA LEU A 104 -38.79 -8.51 11.27
C LEU A 104 -39.38 -8.85 12.65
N LEU A 105 -39.37 -10.12 13.07
CA LEU A 105 -40.02 -10.53 14.32
C LEU A 105 -39.43 -9.86 15.58
N PRO A 106 -38.10 -9.73 15.74
CA PRO A 106 -37.52 -9.05 16.88
C PRO A 106 -37.87 -7.57 16.96
N LEU A 107 -37.89 -6.88 15.82
CA LEU A 107 -38.28 -5.47 15.74
C LEU A 107 -39.71 -5.27 16.21
N VAL A 108 -40.64 -6.09 15.69
CA VAL A 108 -42.06 -6.04 16.07
C VAL A 108 -42.24 -6.37 17.56
N LYS A 109 -41.55 -7.40 18.07
CA LYS A 109 -41.61 -7.78 19.49
C LYS A 109 -41.14 -6.65 20.40
N LEU A 110 -39.99 -6.05 20.11
CA LEU A 110 -39.42 -4.96 20.92
C LEU A 110 -40.28 -3.69 20.85
N ALA A 111 -40.77 -3.33 19.67
CA ALA A 111 -41.67 -2.20 19.51
C ALA A 111 -42.98 -2.43 20.27
N ALA A 112 -43.55 -3.63 20.22
CA ALA A 112 -44.77 -3.97 20.94
C ALA A 112 -44.58 -3.95 22.47
N ILE A 113 -43.46 -4.48 23.00
CA ILE A 113 -43.12 -4.37 24.43
C ILE A 113 -42.95 -2.92 24.84
N LEU A 114 -42.25 -2.11 24.03
CA LEU A 114 -42.04 -0.69 24.29
C LEU A 114 -43.37 0.07 24.33
N VAL A 115 -44.25 -0.17 23.36
CA VAL A 115 -45.58 0.46 23.27
C VAL A 115 -46.49 0.01 24.41
N LEU A 116 -46.47 -1.27 24.80
CA LEU A 116 -47.23 -1.76 25.96
C LEU A 116 -46.71 -1.21 27.29
N SER A 117 -45.43 -0.82 27.34
CA SER A 117 -44.77 -0.30 28.54
C SER A 117 -44.79 1.24 28.61
N LEU A 118 -44.93 1.93 27.48
CA LEU A 118 -45.02 3.39 27.40
C LEU A 118 -46.47 3.87 27.30
N ARG A 119 -46.89 4.64 28.30
CA ARG A 119 -48.14 5.41 28.38
C ARG A 119 -49.45 4.63 28.31
N HIS A 120 -50.13 4.67 29.45
CA HIS A 120 -51.37 3.96 29.76
C HIS A 120 -52.65 4.54 29.11
N ASP A 121 -52.55 5.52 28.19
CA ASP A 121 -53.73 6.27 27.69
C ASP A 121 -54.00 6.12 26.18
N TRP A 122 -53.01 5.73 25.37
CA TRP A 122 -53.14 5.77 23.88
C TRP A 122 -53.79 4.52 23.25
N LEU A 123 -53.79 3.39 23.95
CA LEU A 123 -54.32 2.12 23.43
C LEU A 123 -55.59 1.74 24.17
N HIS A 124 -56.72 1.63 23.45
CA HIS A 124 -57.93 1.00 23.96
C HIS A 124 -57.67 -0.46 24.38
N MET A 125 -58.39 -0.94 25.41
CA MET A 125 -58.18 -2.27 26.01
C MET A 125 -58.20 -3.44 25.02
N ARG A 126 -59.01 -3.36 23.95
CA ARG A 126 -59.01 -4.38 22.88
C ARG A 126 -57.67 -4.47 22.17
N HIS A 127 -57.09 -3.33 21.79
CA HIS A 127 -55.80 -3.29 21.10
C HIS A 127 -54.66 -3.75 22.00
N ARG A 128 -54.71 -3.48 23.32
CA ARG A 128 -53.74 -4.00 24.29
C ARG A 128 -53.72 -5.52 24.35
N GLY A 129 -54.89 -6.14 24.45
CA GLY A 129 -55.01 -7.60 24.48
C GLY A 129 -54.59 -8.27 23.18
N ILE A 130 -54.76 -7.61 22.03
CA ILE A 130 -54.26 -8.09 20.73
C ILE A 130 -52.73 -7.97 20.67
N THR A 131 -52.18 -6.80 20.99
CA THR A 131 -50.72 -6.57 20.97
C THR A 131 -50.00 -7.51 21.93
N TYR A 132 -50.55 -7.76 23.13
CA TYR A 132 -49.98 -8.73 24.06
C TYR A 132 -49.99 -10.16 23.51
N ARG A 133 -51.09 -10.60 22.88
CA ARG A 133 -51.16 -11.91 22.21
C ARG A 133 -50.15 -12.03 21.07
N VAL A 134 -49.97 -10.95 20.30
CA VAL A 134 -48.95 -10.88 19.25
C VAL A 134 -47.55 -11.01 19.84
N VAL A 135 -47.24 -10.34 20.96
CA VAL A 135 -45.95 -10.47 21.66
C VAL A 135 -45.71 -11.88 22.18
N GLU A 136 -46.72 -12.52 22.78
CA GLU A 136 -46.60 -13.90 23.28
C GLU A 136 -46.37 -14.88 22.13
N GLN A 137 -47.10 -14.72 21.03
CA GLN A 137 -46.93 -15.54 19.84
C GLN A 137 -45.53 -15.31 19.24
N LEU A 138 -45.14 -14.06 18.98
CA LEU A 138 -43.81 -13.71 18.46
C LEU A 138 -42.68 -14.21 19.36
N GLY A 139 -42.87 -14.21 20.68
CA GLY A 139 -41.90 -14.73 21.64
C GLY A 139 -41.58 -16.21 21.44
N ARG A 140 -42.54 -17.02 20.98
CA ARG A 140 -42.34 -18.46 20.69
C ARG A 140 -41.54 -18.71 19.41
N TRP A 141 -41.57 -17.77 18.47
CA TRP A 141 -40.91 -17.89 17.16
C TRP A 141 -39.60 -17.09 17.07
N GLY A 142 -39.44 -16.06 17.92
CA GLY A 142 -38.27 -15.19 17.94
C GLY A 142 -37.11 -15.80 18.71
N MET A 143 -36.34 -16.65 18.04
CA MET A 143 -35.22 -17.41 18.59
C MET A 143 -33.85 -16.74 18.35
N LEU A 144 -33.75 -15.43 18.65
CA LEU A 144 -32.51 -14.65 18.46
C LEU A 144 -31.34 -15.20 19.30
N ASP A 145 -31.66 -15.78 20.44
CA ASP A 145 -30.74 -16.50 21.32
C ASP A 145 -30.13 -17.72 20.64
N VAL A 146 -30.92 -18.52 19.92
CA VAL A 146 -30.40 -19.67 19.19
C VAL A 146 -29.65 -19.27 17.93
N LEU A 147 -30.03 -18.16 17.29
CA LEU A 147 -29.19 -17.59 16.23
C LEU A 147 -27.80 -17.20 16.77
N LEU A 148 -27.73 -16.54 17.92
CA LEU A 148 -26.46 -16.20 18.57
C LEU A 148 -25.64 -17.45 18.91
N VAL A 149 -26.26 -18.49 19.47
CA VAL A 149 -25.59 -19.76 19.77
C VAL A 149 -25.11 -20.45 18.50
N ALA A 150 -25.92 -20.49 17.44
CA ALA A 150 -25.54 -21.09 16.16
C ALA A 150 -24.34 -20.37 15.53
N VAL A 151 -24.33 -19.03 15.56
CA VAL A 151 -23.19 -18.22 15.09
C VAL A 151 -21.95 -18.46 15.93
N LEU A 152 -22.07 -18.54 17.26
CA LEU A 152 -20.94 -18.81 18.15
C LEU A 152 -20.37 -20.23 17.93
N VAL A 153 -21.24 -21.23 17.78
CA VAL A 153 -20.83 -22.61 17.48
C VAL A 153 -20.15 -22.69 16.10
N ALA A 154 -20.69 -21.99 15.10
CA ALA A 154 -20.06 -21.87 13.79
C ALA A 154 -18.66 -21.23 13.93
N PHE A 155 -18.54 -20.12 14.65
CA PHE A 155 -17.25 -19.45 14.88
C PHE A 155 -16.21 -20.39 15.55
N VAL A 156 -16.61 -21.10 16.60
CA VAL A 156 -15.73 -22.05 17.31
C VAL A 156 -15.32 -23.22 16.41
N LYS A 157 -16.24 -23.77 15.61
CA LYS A 157 -15.92 -24.90 14.71
C LYS A 157 -15.06 -24.46 13.51
N LEU A 158 -15.32 -23.29 12.95
CA LEU A 158 -14.57 -22.75 11.81
C LEU A 158 -13.17 -22.25 12.20
N GLY A 159 -12.95 -21.82 13.45
CA GLY A 159 -11.68 -21.27 13.95
C GLY A 159 -10.45 -22.18 13.81
N SER A 160 -10.63 -23.48 13.54
CA SER A 160 -9.52 -24.41 13.28
C SER A 160 -9.01 -24.41 11.84
N LEU A 161 -9.73 -23.80 10.89
CA LEU A 161 -9.46 -23.90 9.45
C LEU A 161 -8.96 -22.58 8.81
N VAL A 162 -9.24 -21.41 9.41
CA VAL A 162 -8.87 -20.07 8.87
C VAL A 162 -8.70 -19.06 10.01
N SER A 163 -7.82 -18.06 9.87
CA SER A 163 -7.68 -16.93 10.79
C SER A 163 -8.90 -16.00 10.72
N PHE A 164 -9.90 -16.27 11.56
CA PHE A 164 -11.11 -15.44 11.67
C PHE A 164 -10.94 -14.33 12.71
N GLY A 165 -11.26 -13.10 12.34
CA GLY A 165 -11.45 -11.98 13.27
C GLY A 165 -12.93 -11.80 13.59
N ALA A 166 -13.27 -11.72 14.88
CA ALA A 166 -14.62 -11.33 15.29
C ALA A 166 -14.83 -9.83 14.99
N GLY A 167 -15.82 -9.51 14.16
CA GLY A 167 -16.17 -8.12 13.86
C GLY A 167 -16.87 -7.44 15.04
N PRO A 168 -16.89 -6.09 15.09
CA PRO A 168 -17.61 -5.33 16.12
C PRO A 168 -19.13 -5.58 16.11
N GLY A 169 -19.68 -6.08 15.00
CA GLY A 169 -21.09 -6.47 14.90
C GLY A 169 -21.46 -7.62 15.83
N LEU A 170 -20.58 -8.62 16.00
CA LEU A 170 -20.86 -9.77 16.87
C LEU A 170 -21.06 -9.34 18.34
N ALA A 171 -20.20 -8.48 18.86
CA ALA A 171 -20.32 -7.96 20.23
C ALA A 171 -21.58 -7.12 20.41
N THR A 172 -21.87 -6.23 19.45
CA THR A 172 -23.06 -5.37 19.48
C THR A 172 -24.34 -6.20 19.41
N PHE A 173 -24.36 -7.23 18.57
CA PHE A 173 -25.46 -8.18 18.45
C PHE A 173 -25.66 -9.00 19.73
N ALA A 174 -24.59 -9.49 20.37
CA ALA A 174 -24.68 -10.21 21.63
C ALA A 174 -25.28 -9.34 22.76
N ILE A 175 -24.84 -8.08 22.89
CA ILE A 175 -25.41 -7.14 23.86
C ILE A 175 -26.89 -6.87 23.54
N PHE A 176 -27.22 -6.66 22.27
CA PHE A 176 -28.61 -6.49 21.82
C PHE A 176 -29.50 -7.68 22.22
N VAL A 177 -29.06 -8.92 21.96
CA VAL A 177 -29.82 -10.13 22.30
C VAL A 177 -30.02 -10.23 23.82
N LEU A 178 -28.98 -9.96 24.61
CA LEU A 178 -29.05 -10.00 26.07
C LEU A 178 -30.04 -8.96 26.62
N VAL A 179 -29.95 -7.71 26.16
CA VAL A 179 -30.84 -6.61 26.57
C VAL A 179 -32.28 -6.89 26.13
N SER A 180 -32.48 -7.43 24.92
CA SER A 180 -33.80 -7.84 24.43
C SER A 180 -34.42 -8.96 25.27
N LEU A 181 -33.62 -9.94 25.70
CA LEU A 181 -34.09 -11.03 26.56
C LEU A 181 -34.48 -10.49 27.94
N LEU A 182 -33.64 -9.63 28.53
CA LEU A 182 -33.89 -9.01 29.81
C LEU A 182 -35.14 -8.12 29.78
N ALA A 183 -35.38 -7.37 28.70
CA ALA A 183 -36.59 -6.57 28.50
C ALA A 183 -37.86 -7.43 28.54
N GLY A 184 -37.82 -8.63 27.94
CA GLY A 184 -38.94 -9.57 27.94
C GLY A 184 -39.15 -10.25 29.31
N VAL A 185 -38.08 -10.65 29.99
CA VAL A 185 -38.17 -11.28 31.33
C VAL A 185 -38.68 -10.30 32.38
N LEU A 186 -38.26 -9.03 32.30
CA LEU A 186 -38.68 -7.98 33.24
C LEU A 186 -40.04 -7.35 32.87
N PHE A 187 -40.65 -7.74 31.75
CA PHE A 187 -41.97 -7.27 31.36
C PHE A 187 -43.04 -7.89 32.26
N ASN A 188 -43.77 -7.06 33.01
CA ASN A 188 -44.85 -7.52 33.86
C ASN A 188 -46.21 -7.40 33.13
N PRO A 189 -46.86 -8.53 32.76
CA PRO A 189 -48.15 -8.50 32.08
C PRO A 189 -49.31 -8.04 33.00
N HIS A 190 -49.19 -8.22 34.31
CA HIS A 190 -50.23 -7.82 35.26
C HIS A 190 -50.35 -6.30 35.40
N ALA A 191 -49.26 -5.57 35.15
CA ALA A 191 -49.26 -4.11 35.13
C ALA A 191 -50.15 -3.53 34.01
N LEU A 192 -50.52 -4.33 33.00
CA LEU A 192 -51.38 -3.90 31.89
C LEU A 192 -52.87 -3.73 32.30
N TRP A 193 -53.29 -4.40 33.38
CA TRP A 193 -54.70 -4.60 33.75
C TRP A 193 -55.09 -4.00 35.12
N ASP A 194 -54.51 -2.86 35.51
CA ASP A 194 -54.75 -2.25 36.83
C ASP A 194 -56.27 -2.05 37.13
N PRO A 195 -56.83 -2.71 38.18
CA PRO A 195 -58.25 -2.64 38.53
C PRO A 195 -58.76 -1.24 38.89
N ARG A 196 -57.87 -0.31 39.27
CA ARG A 196 -58.25 1.07 39.61
C ARG A 196 -58.89 1.80 38.42
N GLN A 197 -58.53 1.40 37.20
CA GLN A 197 -59.15 1.93 35.99
C GLN A 197 -60.59 1.43 35.79
N TRP A 198 -60.92 0.24 36.28
CA TRP A 198 -62.25 -0.35 36.14
C TRP A 198 -63.24 0.32 37.12
N LEU A 199 -62.79 0.58 38.36
CA LEU A 199 -63.58 1.29 39.37
C LEU A 199 -63.88 2.74 38.97
N ALA A 200 -62.92 3.43 38.36
CA ALA A 200 -63.13 4.79 37.84
C ALA A 200 -64.09 4.84 36.64
N MET A 201 -64.25 3.75 35.89
CA MET A 201 -65.21 3.65 34.79
C MET A 201 -66.65 3.39 35.30
N ASP A 202 -66.82 2.60 36.36
CA ASP A 202 -68.14 2.35 36.96
C ASP A 202 -68.69 3.56 37.73
N GLU A 203 -67.84 4.38 38.36
CA GLU A 203 -68.26 5.65 38.97
C GLU A 203 -68.82 6.65 37.94
N GLY A 204 -68.33 6.60 36.69
CA GLY A 204 -68.88 7.39 35.57
C GLY A 204 -70.21 6.84 35.01
N SER A 205 -70.48 5.53 35.17
CA SER A 205 -71.71 4.89 34.68
C SER A 205 -72.83 4.83 35.72
N ALA A 206 -72.52 4.94 37.01
CA ALA A 206 -73.53 4.94 38.08
C ALA A 206 -74.36 6.24 38.14
N ALA A 207 -74.02 7.27 37.36
CA ALA A 207 -74.68 8.58 37.38
C ALA A 207 -75.90 8.72 36.45
N SER A 208 -76.34 7.67 35.71
CA SER A 208 -77.52 7.80 34.84
C SER A 208 -78.31 6.50 34.66
N GLY A 209 -79.16 6.18 35.64
CA GLY A 209 -80.25 5.24 35.48
C GLY A 209 -81.23 5.36 36.63
N PRO A 210 -82.55 5.50 36.41
CA PRO A 210 -83.51 5.51 37.50
C PRO A 210 -83.54 4.12 38.13
N ILE A 211 -83.01 3.99 39.34
CA ILE A 211 -83.27 2.84 40.19
C ILE A 211 -84.78 2.87 40.48
N GLY A 212 -85.53 1.97 39.84
CA GLY A 212 -86.93 1.72 40.17
C GLY A 212 -87.07 1.30 41.65
N PRO A 213 -88.24 1.50 42.28
CA PRO A 213 -88.37 1.38 43.72
C PRO A 213 -88.08 -0.06 44.17
N ALA A 214 -86.91 -0.26 44.77
CA ALA A 214 -86.61 -1.47 45.54
C ALA A 214 -87.56 -1.51 46.73
N GLY A 215 -88.28 -2.62 46.88
CA GLY A 215 -89.23 -2.85 47.95
C GLY A 215 -88.60 -2.59 49.32
N ARG A 216 -89.40 -1.97 50.20
CA ARG A 216 -89.09 -1.86 51.63
C ARG A 216 -88.85 -3.26 52.18
N VAL A 217 -87.62 -3.55 52.56
CA VAL A 217 -87.34 -4.58 53.56
C VAL A 217 -87.50 -3.88 54.91
N GLU A 218 -88.57 -4.21 55.62
CA GLU A 218 -88.81 -3.79 57.00
C GLU A 218 -87.65 -4.28 57.88
N PRO A 219 -87.01 -3.44 58.69
CA PRO A 219 -86.00 -3.90 59.65
C PRO A 219 -86.69 -4.66 60.80
N PRO A 220 -86.14 -5.79 61.28
CA PRO A 220 -86.63 -6.40 62.51
C PRO A 220 -86.37 -5.48 63.72
N ALA A 221 -87.33 -5.49 64.65
CA ALA A 221 -87.41 -4.65 65.85
C ALA A 221 -86.16 -4.73 66.76
N PRO A 222 -85.84 -3.66 67.52
CA PRO A 222 -84.67 -3.61 68.38
C PRO A 222 -84.84 -4.51 69.61
N ALA A 223 -83.94 -5.49 69.78
CA ALA A 223 -83.74 -6.15 71.05
C ALA A 223 -82.96 -5.23 72.00
N ALA A 224 -83.45 -5.16 73.23
CA ALA A 224 -82.94 -4.34 74.32
C ALA A 224 -81.43 -4.54 74.59
N THR A 225 -80.72 -3.43 74.80
CA THR A 225 -79.45 -3.38 75.51
C THR A 225 -79.65 -3.77 76.98
N PRO A 226 -78.62 -4.35 77.63
CA PRO A 226 -77.82 -3.47 78.48
C PRO A 226 -76.30 -3.67 78.37
N ASP A 227 -75.63 -2.52 78.41
CA ASP A 227 -74.40 -2.22 79.12
C ASP A 227 -73.14 -3.04 78.82
N ALA A 228 -72.40 -2.53 77.83
CA ALA A 228 -70.99 -2.23 78.06
C ALA A 228 -70.62 -1.04 77.18
N SER A 229 -70.46 0.16 77.77
CA SER A 229 -69.72 1.25 77.12
C SER A 229 -68.34 0.70 76.74
N PRO A 230 -67.98 0.60 75.44
CA PRO A 230 -66.61 0.27 75.10
C PRO A 230 -65.71 1.41 75.62
N PRO A 231 -64.54 1.11 76.21
CA PRO A 231 -63.63 2.15 76.66
C PRO A 231 -63.27 3.06 75.47
N PRO A 232 -62.95 4.34 75.68
CA PRO A 232 -62.57 5.24 74.60
C PRO A 232 -61.42 4.61 73.82
N SER A 233 -61.69 4.20 72.58
CA SER A 233 -60.68 3.63 71.70
C SER A 233 -59.56 4.65 71.57
N ALA A 234 -58.35 4.27 71.96
CA ALA A 234 -57.16 5.08 71.77
C ALA A 234 -57.10 5.59 70.32
N PRO A 235 -56.73 6.87 70.08
CA PRO A 235 -56.65 7.41 68.74
C PRO A 235 -55.74 6.51 67.89
N LEU A 236 -56.29 5.93 66.83
CA LEU A 236 -55.53 5.10 65.91
C LEU A 236 -54.36 5.93 65.35
N PRO A 237 -53.13 5.41 65.38
CA PRO A 237 -51.95 6.17 64.99
C PRO A 237 -52.01 6.57 63.52
N ALA A 238 -51.67 7.83 63.22
CA ALA A 238 -51.55 8.32 61.87
C ALA A 238 -50.26 7.78 61.22
N PRO A 239 -50.30 7.36 59.95
CA PRO A 239 -49.11 6.87 59.25
C PRO A 239 -48.05 7.97 59.06
N ARG A 240 -46.76 7.58 59.10
CA ARG A 240 -45.64 8.49 58.79
C ARG A 240 -45.39 8.55 57.28
N ARG A 241 -45.13 9.75 56.76
CA ARG A 241 -44.80 10.01 55.34
C ARG A 241 -43.30 9.78 55.12
N ARG A 242 -42.91 8.97 54.15
CA ARG A 242 -41.51 8.86 53.68
C ARG A 242 -41.26 9.88 52.57
N GLU A 243 -40.13 10.59 52.60
CA GLU A 243 -39.74 11.52 51.52
C GLU A 243 -39.47 10.76 50.21
N ALA A 244 -40.06 11.28 49.12
CA ALA A 244 -40.17 10.62 47.83
C ALA A 244 -38.82 10.48 47.09
N ARG A 245 -38.22 9.29 47.13
CA ARG A 245 -37.07 8.90 46.28
C ARG A 245 -37.47 8.45 44.85
N GLY A 246 -38.75 8.55 44.48
CA GLY A 246 -39.31 7.95 43.27
C GLY A 246 -38.98 8.64 41.94
N VAL A 247 -38.75 9.96 41.92
CA VAL A 247 -38.47 10.71 40.67
C VAL A 247 -37.05 10.46 40.17
N TRP A 248 -36.07 10.46 41.08
CA TRP A 248 -34.67 10.15 40.76
C TRP A 248 -34.49 8.73 40.24
N ARG A 249 -35.24 7.76 40.78
CA ARG A 249 -35.26 6.36 40.28
C ARG A 249 -35.81 6.24 38.86
N ARG A 250 -36.81 7.05 38.49
CA ARG A 250 -37.35 7.09 37.11
C ARG A 250 -36.36 7.73 36.13
N LEU A 251 -35.71 8.83 36.49
CA LEU A 251 -34.68 9.47 35.66
C LEU A 251 -33.44 8.58 35.44
N THR A 252 -32.99 7.85 36.46
CA THR A 252 -31.82 6.96 36.34
C THR A 252 -32.08 5.75 35.44
N ILE A 253 -33.30 5.23 35.38
CA ILE A 253 -33.66 4.11 34.47
C ILE A 253 -33.53 4.52 32.99
N TRP A 254 -33.88 5.77 32.65
CA TRP A 254 -33.78 6.30 31.29
C TRP A 254 -32.35 6.71 30.88
N ALA A 255 -31.37 6.66 31.79
CA ALA A 255 -29.97 6.86 31.43
C ALA A 255 -29.44 5.72 30.54
N ILE A 256 -29.98 4.50 30.66
CA ILE A 256 -29.56 3.33 29.88
C ILE A 256 -29.77 3.55 28.36
N PRO A 257 -30.98 3.89 27.87
CA PRO A 257 -31.19 4.15 26.44
C PRO A 257 -30.44 5.38 25.93
N VAL A 258 -30.26 6.42 26.76
CA VAL A 258 -29.47 7.60 26.38
C VAL A 258 -28.00 7.25 26.19
N LEU A 259 -27.42 6.45 27.09
CA LEU A 259 -26.04 5.99 26.99
C LEU A 259 -25.86 5.07 25.77
N ALA A 260 -26.81 4.17 25.52
CA ALA A 260 -26.79 3.35 24.31
C ALA A 260 -26.89 4.19 23.04
N LEU A 261 -27.74 5.23 23.01
CA LEU A 261 -27.82 6.15 21.87
C LEU A 261 -26.48 6.87 21.65
N ALA A 262 -25.86 7.38 22.71
CA ALA A 262 -24.54 8.01 22.64
C ALA A 262 -23.46 7.04 22.11
N ALA A 263 -23.44 5.80 22.59
CA ALA A 263 -22.52 4.77 22.12
C ALA A 263 -22.74 4.42 20.63
N VAL A 264 -23.99 4.25 20.20
CA VAL A 264 -24.33 4.00 18.79
C VAL A 264 -23.92 5.19 17.91
N THR A 265 -24.16 6.41 18.37
CA THR A 265 -23.80 7.63 17.63
C THR A 265 -22.29 7.78 17.52
N PHE A 266 -21.55 7.48 18.58
CA PHE A 266 -20.10 7.46 18.59
C PHE A 266 -19.53 6.39 17.64
N LEU A 267 -20.07 5.16 17.68
CA LEU A 267 -19.67 4.09 16.78
C LEU A 267 -19.99 4.42 15.31
N ALA A 268 -21.15 5.02 15.05
CA ALA A 268 -21.55 5.48 13.72
C ALA A 268 -20.62 6.59 13.20
N ALA A 269 -20.30 7.59 14.05
CA ALA A 269 -19.37 8.66 13.71
C ALA A 269 -17.96 8.12 13.40
N ARG A 270 -17.46 7.18 14.23
CA ARG A 270 -16.17 6.52 13.99
C ARG A 270 -16.18 5.66 12.72
N SER A 271 -17.29 4.97 12.44
CA SER A 271 -17.45 4.19 11.21
C SER A 271 -17.43 5.10 9.99
N TRP A 272 -18.12 6.24 10.01
CA TRP A 272 -18.11 7.23 8.92
C TRP A 272 -16.76 7.90 8.74
N ALA A 273 -16.09 8.30 9.82
CA ALA A 273 -14.75 8.89 9.73
C ALA A 273 -13.72 7.94 9.10
N ASN A 274 -13.92 6.64 9.23
CA ASN A 274 -13.06 5.61 8.65
C ASN A 274 -13.53 5.12 7.27
N ARG A 275 -14.62 5.66 6.69
CA ARG A 275 -15.03 5.30 5.33
C ARG A 275 -14.04 5.88 4.35
N GLY A 276 -13.47 4.99 3.55
CA GLY A 276 -12.60 5.32 2.43
C GLY A 276 -13.20 6.35 1.47
N ARG A 277 -12.35 7.18 0.87
CA ARG A 277 -12.75 8.20 -0.12
C ARG A 277 -13.22 7.52 -1.40
N VAL A 278 -14.32 8.01 -1.99
CA VAL A 278 -14.80 7.53 -3.29
C VAL A 278 -14.22 8.42 -4.39
N ILE A 279 -13.66 7.79 -5.42
CA ILE A 279 -13.18 8.43 -6.65
C ILE A 279 -13.95 7.89 -7.85
N GLU A 280 -14.04 8.69 -8.89
CA GLU A 280 -14.73 8.39 -10.14
C GLU A 280 -13.67 8.22 -11.24
N ILE A 281 -13.69 7.08 -11.94
CA ILE A 281 -12.78 6.79 -13.05
C ILE A 281 -13.61 6.52 -14.31
N ALA A 282 -13.40 7.33 -15.35
CA ALA A 282 -14.07 7.17 -16.63
C ALA A 282 -13.22 6.31 -17.57
N PHE A 283 -13.80 5.26 -18.16
CA PHE A 283 -13.19 4.41 -19.18
C PHE A 283 -14.04 4.41 -20.45
N LEU A 284 -13.41 4.27 -21.62
CA LEU A 284 -14.14 4.08 -22.89
C LEU A 284 -14.79 2.69 -22.95
N GLU A 285 -14.09 1.67 -22.42
CA GLU A 285 -14.57 0.29 -22.34
C GLU A 285 -14.44 -0.26 -20.92
N GLY A 286 -15.48 -0.94 -20.42
CA GLY A 286 -15.53 -1.46 -19.06
C GLY A 286 -14.89 -2.83 -18.91
N HIS A 287 -14.57 -3.50 -20.03
CA HIS A 287 -13.92 -4.81 -20.11
C HIS A 287 -14.41 -5.85 -19.08
N GLY A 288 -15.70 -5.82 -18.72
CA GLY A 288 -16.33 -6.73 -17.76
C GLY A 288 -15.89 -6.57 -16.30
N LEU A 289 -15.50 -5.35 -15.89
CA LEU A 289 -15.39 -4.94 -14.48
C LEU A 289 -16.71 -5.14 -13.74
N ARG A 290 -16.64 -5.52 -12.47
CA ARG A 290 -17.80 -5.75 -11.59
C ARG A 290 -17.63 -5.02 -10.25
N PRO A 291 -18.75 -4.68 -9.58
CA PRO A 291 -18.71 -4.28 -8.18
C PRO A 291 -17.97 -5.34 -7.35
N GLY A 292 -17.02 -4.90 -6.52
CA GLY A 292 -16.14 -5.76 -5.72
C GLY A 292 -14.75 -5.99 -6.28
N ASP A 293 -14.48 -5.66 -7.56
CA ASP A 293 -13.14 -5.77 -8.14
C ASP A 293 -12.12 -4.88 -7.39
N GLU A 294 -10.87 -5.32 -7.26
CA GLU A 294 -9.86 -4.64 -6.45
C GLU A 294 -9.12 -3.55 -7.24
N LEU A 295 -8.80 -2.43 -6.58
CA LEU A 295 -7.79 -1.48 -7.03
C LEU A 295 -6.46 -1.79 -6.35
N LYS A 296 -5.40 -2.02 -7.12
CA LYS A 296 -4.07 -2.39 -6.63
C LYS A 296 -3.01 -1.35 -6.95
N HIS A 297 -2.09 -1.17 -6.02
CA HIS A 297 -0.83 -0.46 -6.23
C HIS A 297 0.32 -1.37 -5.84
N LEU A 298 1.26 -1.61 -6.76
CA LEU A 298 2.39 -2.53 -6.56
C LEU A 298 1.96 -3.93 -6.05
N GLY A 299 0.80 -4.42 -6.51
CA GLY A 299 0.22 -5.71 -6.10
C GLY A 299 -0.58 -5.69 -4.79
N ILE A 300 -0.60 -4.57 -4.06
CA ILE A 300 -1.32 -4.42 -2.79
C ILE A 300 -2.69 -3.80 -3.03
N ALA A 301 -3.75 -4.36 -2.43
CA ALA A 301 -5.10 -3.80 -2.51
C ALA A 301 -5.17 -2.45 -1.76
N VAL A 302 -5.48 -1.38 -2.50
CA VAL A 302 -5.58 0.01 -2.01
C VAL A 302 -6.99 0.59 -2.16
N GLY A 303 -7.93 -0.17 -2.73
CA GLY A 303 -9.34 0.18 -2.85
C GLY A 303 -10.16 -0.92 -3.50
N SER A 304 -11.45 -0.70 -3.67
CA SER A 304 -12.37 -1.62 -4.35
C SER A 304 -13.43 -0.88 -5.17
N VAL A 305 -13.89 -1.50 -6.25
CA VAL A 305 -14.94 -0.99 -7.13
C VAL A 305 -16.29 -1.07 -6.40
N GLU A 306 -16.96 0.06 -6.27
CA GLU A 306 -18.28 0.18 -5.63
C GLU A 306 -19.40 0.00 -6.65
N SER A 307 -19.31 0.67 -7.81
CA SER A 307 -20.27 0.53 -8.90
C SER A 307 -19.64 0.76 -10.26
N VAL A 308 -20.26 0.18 -11.29
CA VAL A 308 -19.91 0.36 -12.70
C VAL A 308 -21.18 0.76 -13.42
N GLU A 309 -21.21 1.99 -13.95
CA GLU A 309 -22.38 2.58 -14.58
C GLU A 309 -22.03 3.12 -15.97
N LEU A 310 -22.96 3.05 -16.91
CA LEU A 310 -22.79 3.69 -18.21
C LEU A 310 -23.10 5.19 -18.07
N ALA A 311 -22.20 6.06 -18.55
CA ALA A 311 -22.41 7.49 -18.49
C ALA A 311 -23.64 7.90 -19.34
N PRO A 312 -24.39 8.95 -18.94
CA PRO A 312 -25.51 9.47 -19.70
C PRO A 312 -25.00 9.98 -21.07
N GLY A 313 -25.27 9.22 -22.13
CA GLY A 313 -24.72 9.43 -23.48
C GLY A 313 -24.07 8.18 -24.10
N GLY A 314 -23.80 7.14 -23.31
CA GLY A 314 -23.36 5.82 -23.80
C GLY A 314 -21.93 5.72 -24.33
N ALA A 315 -21.19 6.83 -24.38
CA ALA A 315 -19.83 6.87 -24.91
C ALA A 315 -18.74 6.45 -23.90
N GLU A 316 -19.05 6.49 -22.59
CA GLU A 316 -18.08 6.23 -21.52
C GLU A 316 -18.73 5.43 -20.38
N ILE A 317 -17.91 4.68 -19.65
CA ILE A 317 -18.29 3.92 -18.47
C ILE A 317 -17.66 4.57 -17.25
N ARG A 318 -18.50 4.90 -16.27
CA ARG A 318 -18.14 5.51 -15.00
C ARG A 318 -17.99 4.44 -13.95
N VAL A 319 -16.76 4.27 -13.46
CA VAL A 319 -16.42 3.32 -12.40
C VAL A 319 -16.22 4.11 -11.10
N GLN A 320 -17.04 3.85 -10.09
CA GLN A 320 -16.84 4.40 -8.76
C GLN A 320 -15.95 3.46 -7.96
N VAL A 321 -14.82 3.96 -7.46
CA VAL A 321 -13.87 3.19 -6.67
C VAL A 321 -13.73 3.81 -5.28
N ARG A 322 -13.89 2.98 -4.25
CA ARG A 322 -13.66 3.37 -2.86
C ARG A 322 -12.22 3.05 -2.46
N LEU A 323 -11.45 4.08 -2.17
CA LEU A 323 -10.07 3.98 -1.71
C LEU A 323 -10.01 3.65 -0.23
N ALA A 324 -9.15 2.70 0.15
CA ALA A 324 -8.81 2.51 1.56
C ALA A 324 -8.14 3.77 2.14
N PRO A 325 -8.16 4.00 3.46
CA PRO A 325 -7.48 5.15 4.08
C PRO A 325 -6.00 5.26 3.66
N ALA A 326 -5.30 4.14 3.53
CA ALA A 326 -3.92 4.08 3.04
C ALA A 326 -3.77 4.46 1.55
N GLY A 327 -4.79 4.21 0.73
CA GLY A 327 -4.82 4.54 -0.70
C GLY A 327 -5.31 5.96 -1.00
N SER A 328 -5.82 6.69 -0.01
CA SER A 328 -6.35 8.05 -0.20
C SER A 328 -5.35 9.02 -0.84
N GLN A 329 -4.06 8.86 -0.50
CA GLN A 329 -2.97 9.68 -1.03
C GLN A 329 -2.68 9.45 -2.51
N LEU A 330 -3.21 8.36 -3.10
CA LEU A 330 -3.06 8.04 -4.52
C LEU A 330 -4.07 8.80 -5.39
N ALA A 331 -5.05 9.51 -4.81
CA ALA A 331 -6.05 10.29 -5.53
C ALA A 331 -5.58 11.73 -5.79
N ARG A 332 -4.46 11.90 -6.47
CA ARG A 332 -3.89 13.22 -6.84
C ARG A 332 -3.94 13.46 -8.32
N ARG A 333 -3.93 14.73 -8.72
CA ARG A 333 -3.84 15.11 -10.13
C ARG A 333 -2.59 14.48 -10.77
N GLY A 334 -2.77 13.89 -11.95
CA GLY A 334 -1.73 13.12 -12.64
C GLY A 334 -1.61 11.65 -12.23
N SER A 335 -2.44 11.18 -11.30
CA SER A 335 -2.55 9.74 -10.98
C SER A 335 -3.22 9.01 -12.14
N ARG A 336 -2.69 7.84 -12.47
CA ARG A 336 -3.05 7.09 -13.68
C ARG A 336 -3.60 5.74 -13.29
N PHE A 337 -4.79 5.45 -13.80
CA PHE A 337 -5.53 4.22 -13.53
C PHE A 337 -5.67 3.43 -14.82
N TRP A 338 -5.51 2.11 -14.75
CA TRP A 338 -5.73 1.23 -15.91
C TRP A 338 -6.30 -0.11 -15.48
N ILE A 339 -6.95 -0.80 -16.42
CA ILE A 339 -7.50 -2.14 -16.20
C ILE A 339 -6.40 -3.16 -16.51
N VAL A 340 -6.03 -3.99 -15.54
CA VAL A 340 -5.03 -5.04 -15.75
C VAL A 340 -5.73 -6.23 -16.39
N ARG A 341 -5.25 -6.61 -17.58
CA ARG A 341 -5.78 -7.72 -18.36
C ARG A 341 -4.87 -8.94 -18.21
N PRO A 342 -5.41 -10.15 -18.00
CA PRO A 342 -4.63 -11.37 -18.15
C PRO A 342 -4.16 -11.47 -19.60
N GLN A 343 -2.84 -11.40 -19.82
CA GLN A 343 -2.24 -11.65 -21.12
C GLN A 343 -1.72 -13.08 -21.13
N VAL A 344 -2.29 -13.93 -21.98
CA VAL A 344 -1.78 -15.28 -22.19
C VAL A 344 -0.63 -15.18 -23.19
N ASP A 345 0.59 -15.03 -22.67
CA ASP A 345 1.80 -15.06 -23.49
C ASP A 345 2.31 -16.51 -23.58
N LEU A 346 2.68 -16.96 -24.78
CA LEU A 346 3.13 -18.34 -25.05
C LEU A 346 4.49 -18.69 -24.41
N THR A 347 5.12 -17.74 -23.74
CA THR A 347 6.51 -17.78 -23.24
C THR A 347 6.61 -17.86 -21.72
N GLY A 348 5.51 -17.79 -20.99
CA GLY A 348 5.53 -17.82 -19.54
C GLY A 348 4.15 -17.76 -18.94
N ILE A 349 3.92 -18.68 -18.00
CA ILE A 349 2.75 -18.67 -17.14
C ILE A 349 2.97 -17.55 -16.10
N SER A 350 2.58 -16.33 -16.42
CA SER A 350 2.39 -15.25 -15.45
C SER A 350 0.94 -14.77 -15.55
N GLY A 351 0.27 -14.58 -14.40
CA GLY A 351 -1.15 -14.25 -14.36
C GLY A 351 -2.10 -15.46 -14.47
N LEU A 352 -1.66 -16.70 -14.23
CA LEU A 352 -2.60 -17.83 -14.06
C LEU A 352 -3.51 -17.62 -12.85
N GLU A 353 -3.09 -16.82 -11.85
CA GLU A 353 -3.97 -16.37 -10.77
C GLU A 353 -5.18 -15.55 -11.28
N THR A 354 -5.08 -14.92 -12.45
CA THR A 354 -6.16 -14.13 -13.08
C THR A 354 -6.95 -14.88 -14.16
N LEU A 355 -6.54 -16.11 -14.52
CA LEU A 355 -7.33 -16.97 -15.41
C LEU A 355 -8.57 -17.54 -14.69
N ILE A 356 -8.53 -17.55 -13.35
CA ILE A 356 -9.65 -17.88 -12.45
C ILE A 356 -9.97 -16.70 -11.50
N GLY A 357 -9.04 -15.75 -11.31
CA GLY A 357 -9.19 -14.60 -10.42
C GLY A 357 -9.92 -13.39 -11.02
N ALA A 358 -10.49 -12.57 -10.14
CA ALA A 358 -11.21 -11.35 -10.49
C ALA A 358 -10.33 -10.36 -11.28
N LYS A 359 -10.96 -9.64 -12.22
CA LYS A 359 -10.33 -8.52 -12.91
C LYS A 359 -9.98 -7.45 -11.87
N HIS A 360 -8.85 -6.77 -12.03
CA HIS A 360 -8.43 -5.74 -11.09
C HIS A 360 -7.97 -4.48 -11.81
N LEU A 361 -8.13 -3.35 -11.15
CA LEU A 361 -7.56 -2.07 -11.57
C LEU A 361 -6.18 -1.92 -10.96
N ALA A 362 -5.30 -1.21 -11.66
CA ALA A 362 -4.02 -0.78 -11.10
C ALA A 362 -3.89 0.74 -11.15
N VAL A 363 -3.12 1.29 -10.21
CA VAL A 363 -2.84 2.72 -10.11
C VAL A 363 -1.34 3.00 -10.02
N ALA A 364 -0.91 4.05 -10.72
CA ALA A 364 0.37 4.72 -10.52
C ALA A 364 0.12 6.13 -9.97
N PRO A 365 0.75 6.52 -8.85
CA PRO A 365 0.55 7.84 -8.26
C PRO A 365 1.07 8.95 -9.16
N GLY A 366 0.37 10.09 -9.14
CA GLY A 366 0.87 11.35 -9.68
C GLY A 366 1.99 11.94 -8.79
N PRO A 367 2.61 13.05 -9.23
CA PRO A 367 3.59 13.79 -8.44
C PRO A 367 3.03 14.16 -7.04
N PRO A 368 3.86 14.13 -5.99
CA PRO A 368 3.38 14.37 -4.62
C PRO A 368 2.89 15.82 -4.40
N ASP A 369 3.34 16.79 -5.18
CA ASP A 369 2.98 18.20 -4.96
C ASP A 369 1.67 18.63 -5.64
N GLU A 370 1.05 17.71 -6.39
CA GLU A 370 -0.20 17.98 -7.11
C GLU A 370 -1.43 17.87 -6.19
N PRO A 371 -2.47 18.72 -6.40
CA PRO A 371 -3.66 18.72 -5.57
C PRO A 371 -4.45 17.43 -5.73
N GLU A 372 -5.26 17.13 -4.71
CA GLU A 372 -6.14 15.97 -4.74
C GLU A 372 -7.22 16.11 -5.81
N GLU A 373 -7.54 15.01 -6.49
CA GLU A 373 -8.53 14.96 -7.55
C GLU A 373 -9.50 13.78 -7.33
N SER A 374 -10.77 13.97 -7.69
CA SER A 374 -11.82 12.96 -7.48
C SER A 374 -12.30 12.31 -8.77
N ARG A 375 -11.94 12.89 -9.92
CA ARG A 375 -12.31 12.40 -11.25
C ARG A 375 -11.08 12.11 -12.06
N PHE A 376 -11.00 10.91 -12.61
CA PHE A 376 -9.85 10.46 -13.39
C PHE A 376 -10.28 9.87 -14.71
N LEU A 377 -9.39 9.99 -15.69
CA LEU A 377 -9.56 9.34 -16.99
C LEU A 377 -8.70 8.07 -17.00
N GLY A 378 -9.38 6.93 -17.10
CA GLY A 378 -8.78 5.61 -17.14
C GLY A 378 -8.06 5.36 -18.45
N ARG A 379 -6.89 4.72 -18.38
CA ARG A 379 -6.09 4.30 -19.53
C ARG A 379 -6.36 2.84 -19.89
N GLU A 380 -6.38 2.56 -21.18
CA GLU A 380 -6.62 1.21 -21.74
C GLU A 380 -5.39 0.29 -21.64
N SER A 381 -4.20 0.89 -21.52
CA SER A 381 -2.92 0.18 -21.44
C SER A 381 -2.12 0.64 -20.23
N PRO A 382 -1.37 -0.28 -19.58
CA PRO A 382 -0.47 0.07 -18.49
C PRO A 382 0.56 1.11 -18.94
N PRO A 383 0.93 2.08 -18.09
CA PRO A 383 2.02 2.99 -18.39
C PRO A 383 3.33 2.21 -18.47
N LEU A 384 4.12 2.49 -19.51
CA LEU A 384 5.45 1.91 -19.67
C LEU A 384 6.42 2.67 -18.76
N ILE A 385 6.81 2.05 -17.65
CA ILE A 385 7.62 2.65 -16.59
C ILE A 385 8.93 3.24 -17.16
N ASP A 386 9.62 2.51 -18.03
CA ASP A 386 10.88 2.96 -18.66
C ASP A 386 10.66 4.19 -19.57
N ALA A 387 9.52 4.29 -20.26
CA ALA A 387 9.25 5.36 -21.21
C ALA A 387 9.15 6.76 -20.55
N GLU A 388 8.81 6.76 -19.27
CA GLU A 388 8.59 7.97 -18.45
C GLU A 388 9.73 8.24 -17.47
N THR A 389 10.80 7.44 -17.49
CA THR A 389 11.96 7.63 -16.59
C THR A 389 12.63 8.99 -16.88
N PRO A 390 12.72 9.90 -15.90
CA PRO A 390 13.40 11.18 -16.07
C PRO A 390 14.88 10.98 -16.45
N GLY A 391 15.38 11.76 -17.41
CA GLY A 391 16.77 11.66 -17.87
C GLY A 391 17.09 10.49 -18.83
N GLY A 392 16.11 9.65 -19.16
CA GLY A 392 16.28 8.57 -20.14
C GLY A 392 16.62 9.09 -21.54
N LEU A 393 17.50 8.39 -22.26
CA LEU A 393 17.85 8.70 -23.65
C LEU A 393 16.76 8.17 -24.58
N ARG A 394 16.09 9.06 -25.31
CA ARG A 394 15.03 8.70 -26.26
C ARG A 394 15.60 8.60 -27.66
N ILE A 395 15.52 7.45 -28.31
CA ILE A 395 15.98 7.25 -29.70
C ILE A 395 14.82 6.74 -30.57
N VAL A 396 14.94 6.92 -31.87
CA VAL A 396 13.94 6.44 -32.83
C VAL A 396 14.57 5.38 -33.72
N LEU A 397 14.00 4.19 -33.75
CA LEU A 397 14.42 3.10 -34.60
C LEU A 397 13.50 3.00 -35.82
N GLN A 398 14.07 3.05 -37.01
CA GLN A 398 13.35 2.98 -38.27
C GLN A 398 13.46 1.59 -38.88
N SER A 399 12.32 1.01 -39.25
CA SER A 399 12.21 -0.31 -39.89
C SER A 399 11.22 -0.27 -41.04
N SER A 400 11.35 -1.20 -41.99
CA SER A 400 10.41 -1.36 -43.10
C SER A 400 9.08 -2.00 -42.66
N GLN A 401 9.09 -2.78 -41.55
CA GLN A 401 7.94 -3.55 -41.09
C GLN A 401 7.90 -3.60 -39.56
N ALA A 402 6.68 -3.65 -38.99
CA ALA A 402 6.46 -3.74 -37.54
C ALA A 402 6.53 -5.18 -36.98
N VAL A 403 7.15 -6.12 -37.69
CA VAL A 403 7.13 -7.55 -37.33
C VAL A 403 7.79 -7.76 -35.97
N GLY A 404 7.02 -8.26 -34.99
CA GLY A 404 7.49 -8.52 -33.63
C GLY A 404 7.71 -7.27 -32.77
N LEU A 405 7.49 -6.06 -33.30
CA LEU A 405 7.66 -4.81 -32.57
C LEU A 405 6.37 -4.45 -31.82
N ARG A 406 6.48 -4.29 -30.50
CA ARG A 406 5.37 -3.89 -29.64
C ARG A 406 5.85 -2.96 -28.52
N PRO A 407 5.00 -2.05 -28.02
CA PRO A 407 5.32 -1.27 -26.83
C PRO A 407 5.64 -2.21 -25.65
N GLY A 408 6.65 -1.85 -24.85
CA GLY A 408 7.17 -2.65 -23.73
C GLY A 408 8.19 -3.72 -24.12
N LEU A 409 8.45 -3.93 -25.42
CA LEU A 409 9.49 -4.87 -25.86
C LEU A 409 10.87 -4.44 -25.32
N PRO A 410 11.65 -5.35 -24.68
CA PRO A 410 12.91 -5.00 -24.06
C PRO A 410 14.00 -4.69 -25.09
N VAL A 411 14.89 -3.78 -24.71
CA VAL A 411 16.12 -3.47 -25.46
C VAL A 411 17.31 -4.06 -24.71
N TRP A 412 18.11 -4.85 -25.41
CA TRP A 412 19.24 -5.58 -24.84
C TRP A 412 20.58 -5.03 -25.33
N TYR A 413 21.56 -5.03 -24.43
CA TYR A 413 22.97 -4.87 -24.74
C TYR A 413 23.74 -5.98 -24.06
N ARG A 414 24.42 -6.84 -24.84
CA ARG A 414 25.15 -8.01 -24.33
C ARG A 414 24.31 -8.86 -23.34
N SER A 415 23.05 -9.13 -23.68
CA SER A 415 22.04 -9.83 -22.85
C SER A 415 21.58 -9.12 -21.58
N LEU A 416 22.00 -7.88 -21.32
CA LEU A 416 21.46 -7.04 -20.24
C LEU A 416 20.34 -6.15 -20.78
N ARG A 417 19.19 -6.12 -20.09
CA ARG A 417 18.11 -5.20 -20.44
C ARG A 417 18.59 -3.79 -20.14
N VAL A 418 18.58 -2.89 -21.11
CA VAL A 418 19.03 -1.50 -20.93
C VAL A 418 17.95 -0.47 -21.23
N GLY A 419 16.83 -0.90 -21.81
CA GLY A 419 15.68 -0.05 -22.09
C GLY A 419 14.46 -0.83 -22.55
N SER A 420 13.48 -0.13 -23.10
CA SER A 420 12.32 -0.72 -23.76
C SER A 420 11.72 0.19 -24.84
N VAL A 421 10.91 -0.41 -25.71
CA VAL A 421 10.14 0.30 -26.75
C VAL A 421 8.98 1.04 -26.08
N ALA A 422 8.94 2.36 -26.20
CA ALA A 422 7.88 3.21 -25.69
C ALA A 422 6.64 3.22 -26.61
N SER A 423 6.84 3.29 -27.92
CA SER A 423 5.75 3.26 -28.89
C SER A 423 6.22 2.73 -30.23
N VAL A 424 5.28 2.23 -31.03
CA VAL A 424 5.48 1.84 -32.42
C VAL A 424 4.44 2.58 -33.23
N THR A 425 4.90 3.44 -34.13
CA THR A 425 4.06 4.32 -34.95
C THR A 425 4.49 4.24 -36.41
N LEU A 426 3.59 4.58 -37.33
CA LEU A 426 3.97 4.79 -38.72
C LEU A 426 4.55 6.20 -38.87
N ALA A 427 5.62 6.35 -39.66
CA ALA A 427 6.14 7.65 -40.04
C ALA A 427 5.04 8.49 -40.69
N ALA A 428 5.10 9.81 -40.55
CA ALA A 428 4.04 10.71 -41.02
C ALA A 428 3.79 10.63 -42.54
N ASP A 429 4.80 10.20 -43.30
CA ASP A 429 4.76 9.98 -44.75
C ASP A 429 4.39 8.53 -45.13
N GLY A 430 4.20 7.64 -44.15
CA GLY A 430 3.91 6.23 -44.36
C GLY A 430 5.09 5.37 -44.84
N SER A 431 6.30 5.94 -44.95
CA SER A 431 7.43 5.26 -45.61
C SER A 431 8.14 4.23 -44.73
N ALA A 432 8.03 4.37 -43.41
CA ALA A 432 8.71 3.51 -42.44
C ALA A 432 7.90 3.36 -41.15
N VAL A 433 8.16 2.28 -40.42
CA VAL A 433 7.71 2.10 -39.04
C VAL A 433 8.76 2.72 -38.12
N GLU A 434 8.33 3.68 -37.30
CA GLU A 434 9.14 4.35 -36.29
C GLU A 434 8.83 3.78 -34.91
N SER A 435 9.83 3.17 -34.30
CA SER A 435 9.75 2.70 -32.92
C SER A 435 10.48 3.67 -32.01
N ALA A 436 9.75 4.34 -31.13
CA ALA A 436 10.35 5.18 -30.10
C ALA A 436 10.89 4.27 -28.98
N VAL A 437 12.17 4.37 -28.69
CA VAL A 437 12.86 3.57 -27.68
C VAL A 437 13.40 4.47 -26.59
N VAL A 438 13.25 4.03 -25.35
CA VAL A 438 13.83 4.74 -24.19
C VAL A 438 14.87 3.86 -23.53
N ILE A 439 16.09 4.36 -23.47
CA ILE A 439 17.23 3.77 -22.78
C ILE A 439 17.32 4.41 -21.40
N ARG A 440 17.54 3.58 -20.37
CA ARG A 440 17.61 4.05 -18.99
C ARG A 440 18.80 5.01 -18.78
N PRO A 441 18.71 6.00 -17.87
CA PRO A 441 19.74 7.00 -17.65
C PRO A 441 21.14 6.40 -17.41
N GLU A 442 21.22 5.33 -16.62
CA GLU A 442 22.46 4.64 -16.28
C GLU A 442 23.16 3.98 -17.48
N PHE A 443 22.45 3.74 -18.59
CA PHE A 443 22.99 3.09 -19.79
C PHE A 443 23.09 4.03 -20.99
N ARG A 444 22.82 5.33 -20.82
CA ARG A 444 22.83 6.32 -21.91
C ARG A 444 24.14 6.32 -22.70
N GLN A 445 25.27 6.17 -21.99
CA GLN A 445 26.61 6.21 -22.58
C GLN A 445 26.93 5.01 -23.48
N LEU A 446 26.15 3.93 -23.37
CA LEU A 446 26.31 2.75 -24.23
C LEU A 446 25.85 3.03 -25.66
N VAL A 447 24.94 3.98 -25.87
CA VAL A 447 24.44 4.29 -27.21
C VAL A 447 25.31 5.37 -27.85
N ARG A 448 25.99 4.98 -28.93
CA ARG A 448 26.91 5.84 -29.69
C ARG A 448 26.43 6.01 -31.13
N ALA A 449 26.93 7.03 -31.83
CA ALA A 449 26.45 7.39 -33.16
C ALA A 449 26.57 6.26 -34.19
N ARG A 450 27.51 5.33 -34.00
CA ARG A 450 27.71 4.18 -34.89
C ARG A 450 27.11 2.87 -34.37
N ALA A 451 26.27 2.93 -33.34
CA ALA A 451 25.53 1.75 -32.86
C ALA A 451 24.70 1.12 -33.99
N ARG A 452 24.59 -0.21 -33.95
CA ARG A 452 23.78 -1.01 -34.88
C ARG A 452 22.74 -1.76 -34.09
N PHE A 453 21.47 -1.57 -34.45
CA PHE A 453 20.32 -2.19 -33.80
C PHE A 453 19.76 -3.28 -34.71
N TRP A 454 19.35 -4.40 -34.14
CA TRP A 454 18.61 -5.44 -34.88
C TRP A 454 17.46 -5.99 -34.05
N ASN A 455 16.47 -6.54 -34.75
CA ASN A 455 15.38 -7.26 -34.13
C ASN A 455 15.81 -8.72 -33.86
N SER A 456 15.81 -9.16 -32.60
CA SER A 456 16.08 -10.56 -32.25
C SER A 456 14.81 -11.41 -32.13
N SER A 457 13.64 -10.82 -32.43
CA SER A 457 12.35 -11.48 -32.41
C SER A 457 12.11 -12.22 -33.74
N GLY A 458 12.45 -13.51 -33.82
CA GLY A 458 12.19 -14.32 -35.01
C GLY A 458 12.81 -15.72 -34.97
N LEU A 459 12.19 -16.67 -35.69
CA LEU A 459 12.68 -18.04 -35.85
C LEU A 459 13.87 -18.08 -36.83
N ARG A 460 15.01 -18.60 -36.40
CA ARG A 460 16.20 -18.79 -37.24
C ARG A 460 16.20 -20.19 -37.87
N ILE A 461 16.11 -20.28 -39.20
CA ILE A 461 16.31 -21.53 -39.95
C ILE A 461 17.52 -21.35 -40.86
N ASP A 462 18.68 -21.84 -40.44
CA ASP A 462 19.86 -21.92 -41.31
C ASP A 462 19.91 -23.31 -41.97
N GLY A 463 19.77 -23.36 -43.30
CA GLY A 463 19.87 -24.60 -44.07
C GLY A 463 20.82 -24.42 -45.25
N SER A 464 21.94 -25.16 -45.25
CA SER A 464 22.78 -25.35 -46.44
C SER A 464 22.69 -26.82 -46.87
N LEU A 465 22.57 -27.07 -48.18
CA LEU A 465 22.30 -28.41 -48.75
C LEU A 465 23.48 -29.40 -48.66
N THR A 466 24.61 -29.03 -48.04
CA THR A 466 25.82 -29.87 -48.00
C THR A 466 26.47 -30.06 -46.63
N SER A 467 26.00 -29.37 -45.57
CA SER A 467 26.30 -29.76 -44.19
C SER A 467 25.31 -29.08 -43.24
N VAL A 468 24.48 -29.86 -42.56
CA VAL A 468 23.52 -29.34 -41.58
C VAL A 468 24.24 -29.18 -40.23
N ARG A 469 24.81 -28.00 -39.97
CA ARG A 469 25.24 -27.61 -38.61
C ARG A 469 24.06 -26.96 -37.89
N VAL A 470 23.28 -27.76 -37.16
CA VAL A 470 22.18 -27.24 -36.34
C VAL A 470 22.76 -26.67 -35.04
N HIS A 471 23.06 -25.37 -35.02
CA HIS A 471 23.19 -24.65 -33.75
C HIS A 471 21.78 -24.33 -33.26
N VAL A 472 21.18 -25.24 -32.48
CA VAL A 472 19.95 -24.97 -31.74
C VAL A 472 20.34 -24.05 -30.58
N ALA A 473 20.08 -22.75 -30.71
CA ALA A 473 20.16 -21.86 -29.55
C ALA A 473 19.15 -22.36 -28.51
N PRO A 474 19.41 -22.22 -27.19
CA PRO A 474 18.43 -22.58 -26.17
C PRO A 474 17.09 -21.91 -26.48
N ALA A 475 15.99 -22.66 -26.39
CA ALA A 475 14.66 -22.13 -26.70
C ALA A 475 14.35 -20.84 -25.91
N GLU A 476 14.96 -20.65 -24.74
CA GLU A 476 14.83 -19.43 -23.93
C GLU A 476 15.39 -18.16 -24.61
N ALA A 477 16.29 -18.27 -25.59
CA ALA A 477 16.83 -17.13 -26.34
C ALA A 477 15.85 -16.64 -27.42
N TRP A 478 15.09 -17.56 -28.04
CA TRP A 478 14.06 -17.24 -29.03
C TRP A 478 12.77 -16.71 -28.39
N LEU A 479 12.46 -17.18 -27.18
CA LEU A 479 11.25 -16.82 -26.43
C LEU A 479 11.34 -15.44 -25.76
N ARG A 480 12.56 -14.92 -25.52
CA ARG A 480 12.72 -13.62 -24.84
C ARG A 480 12.29 -12.44 -25.71
N GLY A 481 12.50 -12.51 -27.02
CA GLY A 481 12.20 -11.42 -27.97
C GLY A 481 12.92 -10.11 -27.62
N GLY A 482 12.99 -9.17 -28.55
CA GLY A 482 13.62 -7.89 -28.25
C GLY A 482 14.24 -7.17 -29.41
N ILE A 483 14.77 -6.01 -29.05
CA ILE A 483 15.71 -5.26 -29.87
C ILE A 483 17.07 -5.39 -29.20
N GLU A 484 18.11 -5.73 -29.96
CA GLU A 484 19.46 -5.74 -29.45
C GLU A 484 20.31 -4.72 -30.20
N PHE A 485 21.40 -4.28 -29.58
CA PHE A 485 22.38 -3.48 -30.27
C PHE A 485 23.80 -3.82 -29.88
N ALA A 486 24.70 -3.50 -30.80
CA ALA A 486 26.14 -3.56 -30.64
C ALA A 486 26.75 -2.23 -31.08
N VAL A 487 27.92 -1.94 -30.54
CA VAL A 487 28.68 -0.73 -30.84
C VAL A 487 30.02 -1.19 -31.39
N PRO A 488 30.46 -0.66 -32.55
CA PRO A 488 31.76 -1.00 -33.11
C PRO A 488 32.91 -0.47 -32.25
N ASP A 489 34.11 -1.03 -32.41
CA ASP A 489 35.30 -0.65 -31.65
C ASP A 489 35.68 0.83 -31.85
N ASP A 490 35.31 1.43 -32.98
CA ASP A 490 35.23 2.89 -33.16
C ASP A 490 33.79 3.37 -32.95
N PRO A 491 33.38 3.71 -31.70
CA PRO A 491 32.00 3.99 -31.35
C PRO A 491 31.43 5.27 -32.00
N GLY A 492 32.29 6.24 -32.33
CA GLY A 492 31.87 7.60 -32.64
C GLY A 492 31.33 8.37 -31.41
N PRO A 493 30.78 9.59 -31.62
CA PRO A 493 30.34 10.46 -30.53
C PRO A 493 29.09 9.95 -29.79
N GLU A 494 28.82 10.51 -28.61
CA GLU A 494 27.57 10.29 -27.88
C GLU A 494 26.37 10.87 -28.63
N VAL A 495 25.24 10.16 -28.61
CA VAL A 495 24.00 10.63 -29.23
C VAL A 495 23.10 11.37 -28.24
N THR A 496 22.35 12.33 -28.76
CA THR A 496 21.31 13.05 -28.02
C THR A 496 19.94 12.44 -28.26
N SER A 497 18.97 12.81 -27.41
CA SER A 497 17.59 12.35 -27.57
C SER A 497 17.01 12.82 -28.91
N GLY A 498 16.28 11.95 -29.59
CA GLY A 498 15.74 12.16 -30.94
C GLY A 498 16.61 11.60 -32.07
N HIS A 499 17.80 11.07 -31.76
CA HIS A 499 18.65 10.44 -32.77
C HIS A 499 17.95 9.23 -33.42
N ARG A 500 18.11 9.10 -34.74
CA ARG A 500 17.44 8.09 -35.57
C ARG A 500 18.45 7.02 -35.98
N PHE A 501 18.11 5.75 -35.70
CA PHE A 501 18.88 4.60 -36.15
C PHE A 501 18.04 3.71 -37.07
N ARG A 502 18.71 2.98 -37.95
CA ARG A 502 18.08 1.91 -38.72
C ARG A 502 18.04 0.64 -37.88
N LEU A 503 16.87 0.01 -37.81
CA LEU A 503 16.68 -1.30 -37.21
C LEU A 503 16.88 -2.36 -38.30
N ALA A 504 17.95 -3.14 -38.20
CA ALA A 504 18.19 -4.26 -39.10
C ALA A 504 17.29 -5.46 -38.75
N GLU A 505 16.97 -6.27 -39.75
CA GLU A 505 16.24 -7.52 -39.52
C GLU A 505 17.09 -8.57 -38.81
N ARG A 506 18.41 -8.55 -39.00
CA ARG A 506 19.35 -9.53 -38.45
C ARG A 506 20.68 -8.87 -38.07
N ALA A 507 21.36 -9.48 -37.11
CA ALA A 507 22.74 -9.16 -36.78
C ALA A 507 23.70 -9.69 -37.86
N GLU A 508 24.66 -8.86 -38.28
CA GLU A 508 25.80 -9.36 -39.04
C GLU A 508 26.81 -10.04 -38.08
N PRO A 509 27.52 -11.10 -38.51
CA PRO A 509 28.44 -11.83 -37.64
C PRO A 509 29.53 -10.96 -37.00
N GLU A 510 29.96 -9.90 -37.69
CA GLU A 510 30.97 -8.97 -37.18
C GLU A 510 30.49 -8.20 -35.95
N TRP A 511 29.20 -7.85 -35.89
CA TRP A 511 28.63 -7.04 -34.81
C TRP A 511 28.69 -7.75 -33.45
N LEU A 512 28.61 -9.08 -33.46
CA LEU A 512 28.63 -9.92 -32.27
C LEU A 512 30.01 -10.01 -31.61
N ASN A 513 31.07 -9.70 -32.37
CA ASN A 513 32.45 -9.77 -31.91
C ASN A 513 33.00 -8.42 -31.42
N TRP A 514 32.27 -7.32 -31.65
CA TRP A 514 32.70 -6.00 -31.22
C TRP A 514 32.75 -5.89 -29.69
N SER A 515 33.79 -5.21 -29.20
CA SER A 515 34.00 -5.03 -27.77
C SER A 515 34.61 -3.65 -27.50
N PRO A 516 33.87 -2.56 -27.71
CA PRO A 516 34.42 -1.22 -27.54
C PRO A 516 34.75 -0.94 -26.07
N ALA A 517 35.87 -0.25 -25.85
CA ALA A 517 36.17 0.34 -24.55
C ALA A 517 35.39 1.64 -24.39
N LEU A 518 34.16 1.53 -23.93
CA LEU A 518 33.35 2.69 -23.57
C LEU A 518 33.74 3.13 -22.16
N THR A 519 34.28 4.35 -22.03
CA THR A 519 34.57 4.96 -20.73
C THR A 519 33.26 5.14 -19.97
N ALA A 520 33.09 4.42 -18.86
CA ALA A 520 32.00 4.68 -17.92
C ALA A 520 32.30 6.01 -17.22
N SER A 521 31.50 7.03 -17.52
CA SER A 521 31.74 8.41 -17.06
C SER A 521 31.52 8.57 -15.54
N ASP A 522 30.86 7.61 -14.90
CA ASP A 522 30.63 7.58 -13.44
C ASP A 522 31.82 7.03 -12.65
N LEU A 523 32.78 6.41 -13.34
CA LEU A 523 34.10 6.08 -12.80
C LEU A 523 35.02 7.30 -12.99
N SER A 524 34.59 8.51 -12.65
CA SER A 524 35.51 9.65 -12.68
C SER A 524 36.50 9.52 -11.52
N LEU A 525 37.79 9.44 -11.82
CA LEU A 525 38.81 9.83 -10.84
C LEU A 525 38.38 11.23 -10.35
N GLY A 526 38.13 11.40 -9.05
CA GLY A 526 37.76 12.70 -8.49
C GLY A 526 38.83 13.77 -8.78
N ARG A 527 38.68 14.97 -8.22
CA ARG A 527 39.62 16.10 -8.44
C ARG A 527 41.08 15.84 -8.05
N ASP A 528 41.43 14.70 -7.45
CA ASP A 528 42.80 14.30 -7.12
C ASP A 528 43.46 13.52 -8.27
N LEU A 529 43.70 14.21 -9.38
CA LEU A 529 44.62 13.70 -10.40
C LEU A 529 46.06 13.76 -9.87
N PRO A 530 46.93 12.79 -10.21
CA PRO A 530 48.34 12.90 -9.87
C PRO A 530 48.93 14.16 -10.52
N PRO A 531 49.78 14.93 -9.81
CA PRO A 531 50.38 16.16 -10.32
C PRO A 531 51.46 15.85 -11.36
N LEU A 532 51.05 15.43 -12.56
CA LEU A 532 51.96 15.18 -13.68
C LEU A 532 52.49 16.51 -14.22
N GLU A 533 53.80 16.65 -14.32
CA GLU A 533 54.46 17.84 -14.86
C GLU A 533 55.02 17.55 -16.25
N ARG A 534 54.91 18.52 -17.16
CA ARG A 534 55.49 18.41 -18.49
C ARG A 534 56.99 18.73 -18.41
N ALA A 535 57.79 17.83 -18.96
CA ALA A 535 59.24 17.95 -18.96
C ALA A 535 59.79 17.92 -20.38
N VAL A 536 60.87 18.65 -20.60
CA VAL A 536 61.60 18.68 -21.87
C VAL A 536 63.07 18.38 -21.61
N VAL A 537 63.60 17.35 -22.27
CA VAL A 537 65.03 17.04 -22.24
C VAL A 537 65.70 17.67 -23.46
N LEU A 538 66.69 18.52 -23.21
CA LEU A 538 67.53 19.17 -24.21
C LEU A 538 68.94 18.60 -24.13
N TRP A 539 69.53 18.23 -25.27
CA TRP A 539 70.93 17.79 -25.32
C TRP A 539 71.64 18.35 -26.55
N ASP A 540 72.94 18.56 -26.43
CA ASP A 540 73.79 18.98 -27.54
C ASP A 540 74.59 17.79 -28.07
N ALA A 541 74.36 17.43 -29.33
CA ALA A 541 75.12 16.41 -30.03
C ALA A 541 76.21 17.09 -30.88
N SER A 542 77.47 16.97 -30.48
CA SER A 542 78.61 17.41 -31.28
C SER A 542 79.11 16.27 -32.17
N THR A 543 79.08 16.48 -33.48
CA THR A 543 79.84 15.66 -34.44
C THR A 543 81.03 16.49 -34.93
N LEU A 544 82.09 15.83 -35.42
CA LEU A 544 83.38 16.42 -35.84
C LEU A 544 83.31 17.74 -36.67
N PHE A 545 82.16 18.08 -37.26
CA PHE A 545 81.94 19.33 -38.02
C PHE A 545 80.61 20.08 -37.73
N ARG A 546 79.74 19.63 -36.82
CA ARG A 546 78.44 20.28 -36.56
C ARG A 546 77.84 19.91 -35.19
N THR A 547 77.37 20.92 -34.45
CA THR A 547 76.54 20.73 -33.25
C THR A 547 75.07 20.74 -33.64
N ARG A 548 74.30 19.73 -33.20
CA ARG A 548 72.84 19.70 -33.30
C ARG A 548 72.25 19.60 -31.89
N THR A 549 71.37 20.53 -31.54
CA THR A 549 70.59 20.44 -30.31
C THR A 549 69.39 19.53 -30.58
N GLY A 550 69.23 18.48 -29.78
CA GLY A 550 68.08 17.60 -29.78
C GLY A 550 67.12 17.94 -28.64
N GLU A 551 65.84 17.70 -28.86
CA GLU A 551 64.78 17.93 -27.90
C GLU A 551 63.85 16.70 -27.81
N ARG A 552 63.42 16.36 -26.60
CA ARG A 552 62.39 15.32 -26.35
C ARG A 552 61.45 15.79 -25.25
N SER A 553 60.14 15.70 -25.49
CA SER A 553 59.11 16.05 -24.50
C SER A 553 58.46 14.82 -23.88
N GLY A 554 58.14 14.88 -22.59
CA GLY A 554 57.47 13.82 -21.84
C GLY A 554 56.76 14.36 -20.60
N LEU A 555 56.18 13.46 -19.82
CA LEU A 555 55.59 13.74 -18.52
C LEU A 555 56.48 13.13 -17.43
N VAL A 556 56.54 13.80 -16.28
CA VAL A 556 57.23 13.29 -15.09
C VAL A 556 56.28 13.31 -13.89
N LEU A 557 56.50 12.37 -12.99
CA LEU A 557 55.71 12.24 -11.76
C LEU A 557 56.57 12.68 -10.55
N PRO A 558 56.18 13.72 -9.82
CA PRO A 558 56.91 14.14 -8.63
C PRO A 558 56.72 13.13 -7.47
N LEU A 559 57.82 12.76 -6.83
CA LEU A 559 57.91 11.90 -5.65
C LEU A 559 58.72 12.61 -4.56
N GLU A 560 58.61 12.19 -3.30
CA GLU A 560 59.42 12.78 -2.20
C GLU A 560 60.94 12.72 -2.46
N SER A 561 61.40 11.76 -3.26
CA SER A 561 62.80 11.54 -3.60
C SER A 561 63.25 12.18 -4.93
N GLY A 562 62.37 12.86 -5.68
CA GLY A 562 62.66 13.45 -6.98
C GLY A 562 61.57 13.27 -8.02
N PHE A 563 61.90 13.47 -9.29
CA PHE A 563 60.96 13.25 -10.40
C PHE A 563 61.15 11.87 -11.02
N LEU A 564 60.10 11.06 -10.99
CA LEU A 564 60.05 9.77 -11.66
C LEU A 564 59.70 9.96 -13.14
N ALA A 565 60.48 9.33 -14.00
CA ALA A 565 60.30 9.37 -15.44
C ALA A 565 60.71 8.04 -16.08
N PRO A 566 60.27 7.74 -17.32
CA PRO A 566 60.83 6.63 -18.08
C PRO A 566 62.33 6.81 -18.26
N ARG A 567 63.13 5.75 -18.01
CA ARG A 567 64.59 5.81 -18.16
C ARG A 567 64.98 6.22 -19.58
N ALA A 568 64.32 5.66 -20.59
CA ALA A 568 64.53 6.03 -21.99
C ALA A 568 64.29 7.53 -22.25
N PHE A 569 63.47 8.21 -21.44
CA PHE A 569 63.24 9.65 -21.54
C PHE A 569 64.39 10.46 -20.93
N VAL A 570 64.94 10.04 -19.79
CA VAL A 570 65.96 10.78 -19.01
C VAL A 570 67.41 10.31 -19.22
N ASP A 571 67.64 9.32 -20.08
CA ASP A 571 68.96 8.79 -20.44
C ASP A 571 69.30 9.18 -21.90
N PRO A 572 69.95 10.34 -22.13
CA PRO A 572 70.23 10.86 -23.46
C PRO A 572 71.53 10.28 -24.05
N PRO A 573 71.68 10.29 -25.39
CA PRO A 573 72.81 9.66 -26.07
C PRO A 573 74.19 10.34 -25.90
N HIS A 574 74.30 11.48 -25.19
CA HIS A 574 75.52 12.31 -25.11
C HIS A 574 75.77 12.92 -23.71
N GLU A 575 77.03 13.28 -23.42
CA GLU A 575 77.55 13.66 -22.09
C GLU A 575 76.93 14.92 -21.44
N THR A 576 76.27 15.80 -22.19
CA THR A 576 75.65 17.02 -21.65
C THR A 576 74.18 17.11 -22.03
N ALA A 577 73.30 16.77 -21.08
CA ALA A 577 71.87 16.93 -21.21
C ALA A 577 71.24 17.62 -20.00
N ARG A 578 70.14 18.33 -20.25
CA ARG A 578 69.42 19.12 -19.25
C ARG A 578 67.94 18.80 -19.33
N LEU A 579 67.33 18.55 -18.17
CA LEU A 579 65.89 18.39 -18.02
C LEU A 579 65.30 19.74 -17.61
N THR A 580 64.43 20.31 -18.43
CA THR A 580 63.69 21.54 -18.13
C THR A 580 62.28 21.18 -17.66
N LEU A 581 61.96 21.62 -16.45
CA LEU A 581 60.67 21.46 -15.76
C LEU A 581 60.16 22.85 -15.39
N ALA A 582 59.11 23.33 -16.05
CA ALA A 582 58.62 24.70 -15.86
C ALA A 582 59.76 25.75 -15.91
N ASP A 583 60.12 26.34 -14.76
CA ASP A 583 61.18 27.37 -14.61
C ASP A 583 62.54 26.82 -14.11
N GLN A 584 62.66 25.51 -13.91
CA GLN A 584 63.88 24.87 -13.42
C GLN A 584 64.58 24.07 -14.51
N THR A 585 65.91 24.19 -14.58
CA THR A 585 66.75 23.37 -15.47
C THR A 585 67.69 22.54 -14.63
N ILE A 586 67.52 21.22 -14.69
CA ILE A 586 68.28 20.25 -13.91
C ILE A 586 69.30 19.58 -14.83
N PRO A 587 70.60 19.62 -14.52
CA PRO A 587 71.60 18.88 -15.28
C PRO A 587 71.45 17.37 -15.04
N LEU A 588 71.37 16.59 -16.12
CA LEU A 588 71.33 15.12 -16.05
C LEU A 588 72.77 14.58 -15.96
N ALA A 589 73.47 14.87 -14.87
CA ALA A 589 74.85 14.43 -14.63
C ALA A 589 74.87 13.41 -13.47
N GLY A 590 74.83 12.12 -13.78
CA GLY A 590 75.14 11.02 -12.86
C GLY A 590 74.15 10.72 -11.72
N ASP A 591 73.25 11.62 -11.34
CA ASP A 591 72.31 11.45 -10.21
C ASP A 591 70.96 10.81 -10.62
N VAL A 592 71.01 9.80 -11.50
CA VAL A 592 69.83 9.06 -11.96
C VAL A 592 69.76 7.72 -11.23
N ARG A 593 68.72 7.54 -10.38
CA ARG A 593 68.50 6.27 -9.67
C ARG A 593 67.43 5.43 -10.38
N THR A 594 67.60 4.12 -10.49
CA THR A 594 66.62 3.21 -11.13
C THR A 594 65.97 2.24 -10.13
N PRO A 595 65.14 2.72 -9.19
CA PRO A 595 64.58 1.88 -8.12
C PRO A 595 63.45 0.94 -8.58
N PHE A 596 62.90 1.15 -9.78
CA PHE A 596 61.81 0.35 -10.33
C PHE A 596 62.23 -0.24 -11.67
N ASN A 597 62.17 -1.59 -11.75
CA ASN A 597 62.30 -2.44 -12.95
C ASN A 597 63.32 -2.05 -14.04
N GLU A 598 64.34 -1.27 -13.72
CA GLU A 598 65.37 -0.68 -14.62
C GLU A 598 64.85 0.20 -15.77
N GLN A 599 63.53 0.25 -15.98
CA GLN A 599 62.87 1.00 -17.05
C GLN A 599 62.40 2.38 -16.57
N LEU A 600 62.36 2.62 -15.27
CA LEU A 600 62.02 3.90 -14.68
C LEU A 600 63.19 4.45 -13.88
N ALA A 601 63.30 5.78 -13.88
CA ALA A 601 64.39 6.50 -13.26
C ALA A 601 63.87 7.68 -12.45
N ILE A 602 64.49 7.92 -11.30
CA ILE A 602 64.25 9.09 -10.45
C ILE A 602 65.41 10.06 -10.66
N VAL A 603 65.06 11.28 -11.07
CA VAL A 603 65.98 12.43 -11.14
C VAL A 603 65.88 13.18 -9.83
N ALA A 604 67.00 13.28 -9.10
CA ALA A 604 67.04 13.92 -7.79
C ALA A 604 66.71 15.42 -7.88
N ALA A 605 65.58 15.82 -7.30
CA ALA A 605 65.12 17.20 -7.21
C ALA A 605 64.12 17.34 -6.06
N ALA A 606 63.78 18.56 -5.65
CA ALA A 606 62.79 18.81 -4.60
C ALA A 606 61.46 19.25 -5.22
N PRO A 607 60.47 18.34 -5.42
CA PRO A 607 59.19 18.73 -5.96
C PRO A 607 58.33 19.44 -4.91
N THR A 608 57.36 20.23 -5.39
CA THR A 608 56.40 20.97 -4.57
C THR A 608 55.26 20.11 -4.03
N ARG A 609 54.91 19.02 -4.72
CA ARG A 609 53.84 18.09 -4.33
C ARG A 609 54.17 16.67 -4.80
N ALA A 610 54.20 15.70 -3.88
CA ALA A 610 54.48 14.30 -4.22
C ALA A 610 53.20 13.52 -4.55
N ALA A 611 53.28 12.64 -5.54
CA ALA A 611 52.23 11.70 -5.88
C ALA A 611 52.24 10.47 -4.95
N ARG A 612 51.05 9.93 -4.68
CA ARG A 612 50.90 8.68 -3.92
C ARG A 612 51.16 7.49 -4.84
N ILE A 613 52.18 6.69 -4.53
CA ILE A 613 52.55 5.49 -5.30
C ILE A 613 52.27 4.19 -4.53
N ARG A 614 51.97 3.12 -5.27
CA ARG A 614 51.86 1.74 -4.75
C ARG A 614 52.52 0.76 -5.70
N SER A 615 53.16 -0.27 -5.15
CA SER A 615 53.71 -1.38 -5.94
C SER A 615 52.62 -2.43 -6.22
N PRO A 616 52.25 -2.66 -7.50
CA PRO A 616 51.23 -3.65 -7.84
C PRO A 616 51.83 -5.05 -8.06
N ASP A 617 51.10 -6.10 -7.66
CA ASP A 617 51.47 -7.50 -7.93
C ASP A 617 51.01 -7.97 -9.31
N ARG A 618 49.90 -7.43 -9.84
CA ARG A 618 49.29 -7.80 -11.13
C ARG A 618 48.62 -6.58 -11.78
N PRO A 619 48.26 -6.62 -13.08
CA PRO A 619 47.43 -5.60 -13.69
C PRO A 619 46.10 -5.43 -12.94
N GLU A 620 45.72 -4.18 -12.69
CA GLU A 620 44.47 -3.79 -12.00
C GLU A 620 43.67 -2.83 -12.89
N ASP A 621 42.36 -2.76 -12.65
CA ASP A 621 41.50 -1.76 -13.28
C ASP A 621 41.97 -0.37 -12.85
N GLY A 622 42.08 0.55 -13.81
CA GLY A 622 42.64 1.86 -13.53
C GLY A 622 42.47 2.87 -14.65
N PHE A 623 43.06 4.04 -14.45
CA PHE A 623 42.96 5.19 -15.34
C PHE A 623 44.34 5.56 -15.84
N LEU A 624 44.46 5.69 -17.16
CA LEU A 624 45.61 6.32 -17.78
C LEU A 624 45.39 7.84 -17.81
N VAL A 625 46.24 8.56 -17.07
CA VAL A 625 46.20 10.01 -16.96
C VAL A 625 47.29 10.61 -17.85
N VAL A 626 46.86 11.35 -18.88
CA VAL A 626 47.73 11.99 -19.87
C VAL A 626 47.67 13.50 -19.67
N GLY A 627 48.36 14.00 -18.63
CA GLY A 627 48.35 15.42 -18.27
C GLY A 627 46.94 15.92 -17.92
N GLU A 628 46.49 16.99 -18.60
CA GLU A 628 45.17 17.60 -18.40
C GLU A 628 44.03 16.96 -19.22
N ALA A 629 44.32 15.94 -20.04
CA ALA A 629 43.29 15.24 -20.80
C ALA A 629 42.37 14.41 -19.90
N THR A 630 41.14 14.13 -20.38
CA THR A 630 40.20 13.25 -19.66
C THR A 630 40.84 11.88 -19.43
N PRO A 631 40.92 11.39 -18.17
CA PRO A 631 41.51 10.10 -17.87
C PRO A 631 40.81 8.98 -18.65
N VAL A 632 41.59 8.07 -19.23
CA VAL A 632 41.06 6.93 -19.98
C VAL A 632 41.01 5.72 -19.06
N PHE A 633 39.82 5.17 -18.82
CA PHE A 633 39.69 3.94 -18.05
C PHE A 633 40.18 2.73 -18.86
N ILE A 634 41.03 1.91 -18.24
CA ILE A 634 41.55 0.68 -18.82
C ILE A 634 41.29 -0.45 -17.83
N ALA A 635 40.53 -1.45 -18.28
CA ALA A 635 40.29 -2.65 -17.50
C ALA A 635 41.53 -3.56 -17.50
N ALA A 636 41.80 -4.24 -16.39
CA ALA A 636 42.89 -5.20 -16.26
C ALA A 636 42.84 -6.29 -17.33
N ALA A 637 41.64 -6.70 -17.75
CA ALA A 637 41.45 -7.69 -18.81
C ALA A 637 41.94 -7.25 -20.21
N ARG A 638 42.23 -5.96 -20.40
CA ARG A 638 42.81 -5.39 -21.62
C ARG A 638 44.33 -5.23 -21.55
N MET A 639 44.93 -5.71 -20.48
CA MET A 639 46.37 -5.68 -20.25
C MET A 639 46.91 -7.10 -20.24
N SER A 640 47.99 -7.34 -20.97
CA SER A 640 48.80 -8.56 -20.86
C SER A 640 50.15 -8.23 -20.24
N GLU A 641 50.68 -9.14 -19.41
CA GLU A 641 52.01 -8.98 -18.82
C GLU A 641 53.04 -9.73 -19.69
N GLU A 642 53.99 -8.98 -20.25
CA GLU A 642 55.07 -9.49 -21.11
C GLU A 642 56.41 -8.96 -20.58
N ALA A 643 57.32 -9.87 -20.23
CA ALA A 643 58.66 -9.52 -19.72
C ALA A 643 58.66 -8.52 -18.54
N GLY A 644 57.66 -8.57 -17.66
CA GLY A 644 57.53 -7.69 -16.49
C GLY A 644 56.99 -6.27 -16.79
N LEU A 645 56.56 -6.02 -18.02
CA LEU A 645 55.83 -4.83 -18.45
C LEU A 645 54.38 -5.20 -18.77
N TRP A 646 53.47 -4.23 -18.69
CA TRP A 646 52.08 -4.42 -19.10
C TRP A 646 51.84 -3.83 -20.47
N SER A 647 51.53 -4.65 -21.46
CA SER A 647 51.11 -4.22 -22.79
C SER A 647 49.62 -3.94 -22.82
N ILE A 648 49.26 -2.77 -23.35
CA ILE A 648 47.88 -2.31 -23.49
C ILE A 648 47.38 -2.62 -24.91
N ASP A 649 46.17 -3.15 -25.01
CA ASP A 649 45.44 -3.34 -26.27
C ASP A 649 45.32 -2.01 -27.06
N ARG A 650 45.76 -1.99 -28.32
CA ARG A 650 45.75 -0.81 -29.21
C ARG A 650 44.35 -0.36 -29.65
N SER A 651 43.32 -1.18 -29.43
CA SER A 651 41.93 -0.81 -29.72
C SER A 651 41.40 0.30 -28.79
N LEU A 652 42.15 0.66 -27.74
CA LEU A 652 41.77 1.75 -26.84
C LEU A 652 41.96 3.13 -27.49
N PRO A 653 41.01 4.07 -27.29
CA PRO A 653 41.06 5.42 -27.85
C PRO A 653 42.02 6.34 -27.08
N VAL A 654 43.30 5.94 -26.93
CA VAL A 654 44.32 6.80 -26.31
C VAL A 654 45.03 7.57 -27.41
N ALA A 655 44.73 8.86 -27.55
CA ALA A 655 45.40 9.73 -28.53
C ALA A 655 46.84 10.01 -28.09
N ASP A 656 47.83 9.51 -28.86
CA ASP A 656 49.28 9.71 -28.72
C ASP A 656 49.77 10.11 -27.32
N PRO A 657 49.64 9.24 -26.31
CA PRO A 657 50.04 9.55 -24.95
C PRO A 657 51.55 9.81 -24.87
N LEU A 658 51.91 10.95 -24.28
CA LEU A 658 53.30 11.31 -24.03
C LEU A 658 53.97 10.25 -23.13
N PRO A 659 55.25 9.92 -23.38
CA PRO A 659 56.03 9.08 -22.46
C PRO A 659 55.96 9.66 -21.04
N GLY A 660 55.74 8.82 -20.04
CA GLY A 660 55.62 9.22 -18.64
C GLY A 660 54.20 9.48 -18.14
N ALA A 661 53.17 9.22 -18.95
CA ALA A 661 51.79 9.20 -18.47
C ALA A 661 51.61 8.21 -17.29
N ALA A 662 50.87 8.61 -16.25
CA ALA A 662 50.67 7.78 -15.07
C ALA A 662 49.44 6.88 -15.20
N PHE A 663 49.58 5.63 -14.75
CA PHE A 663 48.46 4.71 -14.59
C PHE A 663 48.06 4.63 -13.11
N VAL A 664 46.83 5.04 -12.82
CA VAL A 664 46.27 5.19 -11.47
C VAL A 664 45.26 4.09 -11.21
N ALA A 665 45.42 3.33 -10.12
CA ALA A 665 44.50 2.27 -9.76
C ALA A 665 43.10 2.82 -9.43
N ALA A 666 42.05 2.15 -9.89
CA ALA A 666 40.67 2.55 -9.60
C ALA A 666 40.26 2.26 -8.14
N SER A 667 41.00 1.39 -7.45
CA SER A 667 40.70 0.92 -6.09
C SER A 667 41.09 1.91 -4.99
N ASP A 668 42.29 2.51 -5.09
CA ASP A 668 42.87 3.36 -4.05
C ASP A 668 43.44 4.69 -4.57
N HIS A 669 43.26 4.97 -5.87
CA HIS A 669 43.76 6.14 -6.57
C HIS A 669 45.28 6.34 -6.46
N ALA A 670 46.05 5.29 -6.14
CA ALA A 670 47.50 5.34 -6.16
C ALA A 670 48.03 5.16 -7.58
N VAL A 671 49.14 5.82 -7.91
CA VAL A 671 49.88 5.54 -9.13
C VAL A 671 50.56 4.18 -8.97
N ILE A 672 50.33 3.27 -9.92
CA ILE A 672 50.85 1.89 -9.88
C ILE A 672 51.75 1.56 -11.06
N ALA A 673 51.66 2.31 -12.16
CA ALA A 673 52.51 2.12 -13.32
C ALA A 673 52.70 3.43 -14.11
N MET A 674 53.69 3.47 -15.00
CA MET A 674 54.00 4.61 -15.85
C MET A 674 54.24 4.16 -17.30
N LEU A 675 53.74 4.94 -18.27
CA LEU A 675 53.88 4.65 -19.69
C LEU A 675 55.29 4.93 -20.18
N ILE A 676 55.93 3.97 -20.87
CA ILE A 676 57.33 4.09 -21.33
C ILE A 676 57.44 4.42 -22.83
N ALA A 677 56.36 4.25 -23.60
CA ALA A 677 56.27 4.54 -25.04
C ALA A 677 57.49 4.02 -25.85
N ASP A 678 57.40 2.78 -26.31
CA ASP A 678 58.31 2.20 -27.30
C ASP A 678 57.58 2.25 -28.65
N GLY A 679 58.18 2.81 -29.71
CA GLY A 679 57.50 3.27 -30.94
C GLY A 679 56.59 2.26 -31.68
N GLU A 680 56.57 1.00 -31.25
CA GLU A 680 55.73 -0.08 -31.79
C GLU A 680 54.70 -0.68 -30.80
N SER A 681 54.66 -0.31 -29.51
CA SER A 681 53.64 -0.79 -28.56
C SER A 681 53.48 0.08 -27.29
N TRP A 682 52.24 0.26 -26.81
CA TRP A 682 51.96 0.94 -25.54
C TRP A 682 52.27 0.01 -24.37
N ARG A 683 53.37 0.28 -23.67
CA ARG A 683 53.81 -0.50 -22.51
C ARG A 683 53.85 0.35 -21.24
N LEU A 684 53.27 -0.17 -20.17
CA LEU A 684 53.36 0.38 -18.82
C LEU A 684 54.44 -0.36 -18.03
N ALA A 685 55.34 0.37 -17.38
CA ALA A 685 56.18 -0.18 -16.32
C ALA A 685 55.44 -0.12 -14.99
N PRO A 686 55.18 -1.27 -14.34
CA PRO A 686 54.68 -1.28 -12.99
C PRO A 686 55.73 -0.74 -12.00
N LEU A 687 55.29 -0.02 -10.97
CA LEU A 687 56.12 0.51 -9.89
C LEU A 687 56.54 -0.59 -8.89
N ARG A 688 57.09 -1.69 -9.39
CA ARG A 688 57.63 -2.79 -8.58
C ARG A 688 59.05 -2.44 -8.17
N ARG A 689 59.28 -2.33 -6.85
CA ARG A 689 60.63 -2.14 -6.29
C ARG A 689 61.49 -3.36 -6.61
N THR A 690 62.73 -3.12 -7.03
CA THR A 690 63.72 -4.18 -7.24
C THR A 690 64.13 -4.79 -5.89
N SER A 691 64.56 -6.06 -5.90
CA SER A 691 64.88 -6.81 -4.68
C SER A 691 66.08 -6.26 -3.88
N SER A 692 66.82 -5.28 -4.40
CA SER A 692 67.94 -4.64 -3.69
C SER A 692 67.52 -3.54 -2.72
N ASP A 693 66.22 -3.20 -2.66
CA ASP A 693 65.68 -2.06 -1.91
C ASP A 693 64.49 -2.47 -1.00
N ARG A 694 64.38 -3.76 -0.65
CA ARG A 694 63.43 -4.31 0.33
C ARG A 694 64.03 -4.46 1.71
#